data_AF-A0A6H5IHJ3-F1
#
_entry.id   AF-A0A6H5IHJ3-F1
#
_cell.length_a   1.000
_cell.length_b   1.000
_cell.length_c   1.000
_cell.angle_alpha   90.00
_cell.angle_beta   90.00
_cell.angle_gamma   90.00
#
_symmetry.space_group_name_H-M   'P 1'
#
loop_
_entity.id
_entity.type
_entity.pdbx_description
1 polymer ?
#
loop_
_entity_poly.entity_id
_entity_poly.type
_entity_poly.pdbx_seq_one_letter_code
_entity_poly.pdbx_strand_id
1 'polypeptide(L)'
;MEPMKIHLDALEMAGKMVDKHIVADSNFPSLINLMRYNVQGNPTVSGLDVYDYPNLNGTSMNMQCHCMMGLFTDISKAWLTIDSDIYVWSYENESDVAYFDGLNETIISVGLVKPKPGIFQSYVKYLLVLTTTVEITVLGVTLTDNEDGSQGEMQLVPEPIFTVTTDGIAITTIANTNSGRIFLGGRNGSLYEIYYQAESSWFGKRCKKINHSEGPFSFLVPSFVSVALSDEEAIVQISVDDSRSILYTLGDKGTITVWDIDSGGASKITSMSQATLVQNSVHVVKTLDSNNFRPLVSISAINESESLHLNLVAVAATGTRFYFSCTSSTNPMGRPQCLQLIHVRLPPGYAANAPVMRPRKVQMAHYRKGTLILTCGGDTESAWCLSNDAYPFSNCLAETQSILPLDSPVWALAEIPGESAIQIEKQIASQGDPPLLVRQHMEPPRKFIFLTAQGAIVLIQVRPVDILRQLLLEQRGPDTEAVKAYFQTQSPEQACATCLILATLESSQNAQLAEWATRAFFLYGSQRLFNGQTPELQSPFSNITVNLLTNDIRTSTPRLPYFDNRSQMMRTPQNPQNGGAEATGLQQFSAKHGGLYLYIGRILRPIWNLRCIKQDSNQAGKTQIFSTVNSTQVGWILGHLQALRSFLNKNTHISKSHGGMRNINDGFDNTTIASQYQEPIVEERNSLDALKIFITHACEILGLWKILCENQLHNIVSCLSKDQVSQFMTATFRDLILIGHEISSLLIIHLIDSYLGDNASVDSVSAKLREICPNLYRSEDAVCSKSITFYILQANEIILKAKNCTNPEEKESFLQSALKLCKEVAPRLNIGAVCQQFVACHFYRGVLELCLCCADKVDPNNAALHYYKNNEPIEDQEGSFSYMKRIEASLPQRVEYLARAVVCMRSDQAGYAPHLGVFLRELEDKVEVARIQQQLYEEFAEPLQLWECKLAIIHCSGHQDVMLIQGIWKNIIETELKNAPTSADDKLAIITSKIKLLGQEYRVTPHCFPVDFLLKELEIRACRLKISNDHIITCFLQLNIPIEELLDHYDRMIGGNNRTWLNEGNEFHLIESAANLVNYFITNSNITNAFIRRKIITRCQDVISKCLTTLFSKPNGGDLITKLRSIQSVLNRL
;
A
#
# COMPACT_ATOMS: atom_id res chain seq x y z
N MET A 1 -8.26 19.56 23.22
CA MET A 1 -8.53 18.96 21.89
C MET A 1 -7.20 18.40 21.42
N GLU A 2 -7.08 17.07 21.30
CA GLU A 2 -5.79 16.36 21.36
C GLU A 2 -4.96 16.43 20.04
N PRO A 3 -3.64 16.66 20.13
CA PRO A 3 -2.74 16.78 18.96
C PRO A 3 -2.64 15.48 18.12
N MET A 4 -2.92 14.31 18.71
CA MET A 4 -2.88 13.03 18.00
C MET A 4 -4.01 12.89 16.96
N LYS A 5 -5.20 13.45 17.25
CA LYS A 5 -6.35 13.40 16.35
C LYS A 5 -6.09 14.18 15.05
N ILE A 6 -5.52 15.38 15.16
CA ILE A 6 -5.17 16.22 14.01
C ILE A 6 -4.16 15.52 13.10
N HIS A 7 -3.20 14.79 13.68
CA HIS A 7 -2.21 14.03 12.92
C HIS A 7 -2.85 12.88 12.13
N LEU A 8 -3.75 12.10 12.76
CA LEU A 8 -4.47 11.00 12.11
C LEU A 8 -5.38 11.50 10.98
N ASP A 9 -6.12 12.59 11.19
CA ASP A 9 -6.99 13.19 10.18
C ASP A 9 -6.17 13.65 8.95
N ALA A 10 -4.96 14.19 9.16
CA ALA A 10 -4.04 14.58 8.09
C ALA A 10 -3.51 13.38 7.29
N LEU A 11 -3.16 12.28 7.97
CA LEU A 11 -2.73 11.04 7.31
C LEU A 11 -3.85 10.45 6.46
N GLU A 12 -5.07 10.42 6.97
CA GLU A 12 -6.23 9.89 6.22
C GLU A 12 -6.53 10.75 4.98
N MET A 13 -6.51 12.08 5.11
CA MET A 13 -6.73 13.00 3.99
C MET A 13 -5.67 12.80 2.90
N ALA A 14 -4.38 12.77 3.27
CA ALA A 14 -3.30 12.57 2.31
C ALA A 14 -3.35 11.16 1.69
N GLY A 15 -3.64 10.12 2.49
CA GLY A 15 -3.81 8.74 2.03
C GLY A 15 -4.91 8.61 0.98
N LYS A 16 -6.07 9.22 1.21
CA LYS A 16 -7.17 9.27 0.22
C LYS A 16 -6.76 9.96 -1.08
N MET A 17 -5.97 11.03 -1.00
CA MET A 17 -5.44 11.70 -2.19
C MET A 17 -4.40 10.85 -2.92
N VAL A 18 -3.53 10.13 -2.21
CA VAL A 18 -2.58 9.18 -2.82
C VAL A 18 -3.35 8.07 -3.55
N ASP A 19 -4.35 7.46 -2.90
CA ASP A 19 -5.24 6.46 -3.52
C ASP A 19 -5.88 6.99 -4.80
N LYS A 20 -6.44 8.21 -4.76
CA LYS A 20 -7.06 8.88 -5.92
C LYS A 20 -6.07 8.99 -7.10
N HIS A 21 -4.82 9.39 -6.86
CA HIS A 21 -3.84 9.58 -7.92
C HIS A 21 -3.23 8.27 -8.42
N ILE A 22 -3.08 7.25 -7.56
CA ILE A 22 -2.71 5.89 -7.99
C ILE A 22 -3.77 5.30 -8.91
N VAL A 23 -5.06 5.51 -8.58
CA VAL A 23 -6.18 5.10 -9.45
C VAL A 23 -6.17 5.88 -10.76
N ALA A 24 -5.89 7.19 -10.73
CA ALA A 24 -5.77 8.00 -11.95
C ALA A 24 -4.64 7.48 -12.88
N ASP A 25 -3.46 7.18 -12.35
CA ASP A 25 -2.33 6.57 -13.08
C ASP A 25 -2.60 5.09 -13.48
N SER A 26 -3.73 4.52 -13.09
CA SER A 26 -4.19 3.19 -13.50
C SER A 26 -5.33 3.26 -14.52
N ASN A 27 -5.94 4.44 -14.71
CA ASN A 27 -7.00 4.70 -15.69
C ASN A 27 -6.42 5.09 -17.06
N PHE A 28 -5.50 4.29 -17.59
CA PHE A 28 -5.00 4.42 -18.96
C PHE A 28 -5.74 3.43 -19.87
N PRO A 29 -6.01 3.79 -21.13
CA PRO A 29 -6.67 2.89 -22.06
C PRO A 29 -5.77 1.68 -22.36
N SER A 30 -6.33 0.48 -22.28
CA SER A 30 -5.64 -0.75 -22.70
C SER A 30 -5.38 -0.73 -24.22
N LEU A 31 -4.41 -1.54 -24.69
CA LEU A 31 -4.06 -1.60 -26.12
C LEU A 31 -5.28 -1.94 -27.01
N ILE A 32 -6.20 -2.78 -26.53
CA ILE A 32 -7.43 -3.13 -27.25
C ILE A 32 -8.44 -1.96 -27.30
N ASN A 33 -8.50 -1.15 -26.24
CA ASN A 33 -9.32 0.07 -26.21
C ASN A 33 -8.76 1.11 -27.19
N LEU A 34 -7.43 1.25 -27.27
CA LEU A 34 -6.76 2.13 -28.22
C LEU A 34 -7.04 1.74 -29.68
N MET A 35 -7.14 0.43 -29.95
CA MET A 35 -7.52 -0.12 -31.27
C MET A 35 -9.03 -0.07 -31.54
N ARG A 36 -9.83 0.34 -30.54
CA ARG A 36 -11.30 0.43 -30.58
C ARG A 36 -11.98 -0.86 -31.05
N TYR A 37 -11.43 -2.01 -30.67
CA TYR A 37 -12.06 -3.29 -30.96
C TYR A 37 -13.26 -3.51 -30.04
N ASN A 38 -14.41 -3.88 -30.61
CA ASN A 38 -15.59 -4.30 -29.86
C ASN A 38 -15.72 -5.82 -29.98
N VAL A 39 -16.05 -6.50 -28.87
CA VAL A 39 -16.19 -7.97 -28.74
C VAL A 39 -17.15 -8.57 -29.79
N GLN A 40 -18.07 -7.78 -30.35
CA GLN A 40 -19.01 -8.16 -31.41
C GLN A 40 -18.67 -7.63 -32.81
N GLY A 41 -17.49 -7.00 -33.01
CA GLY A 41 -17.12 -6.30 -34.24
C GLY A 41 -16.18 -7.08 -35.17
N ASN A 42 -16.18 -6.70 -36.46
CA ASN A 42 -15.16 -7.12 -37.43
C ASN A 42 -13.77 -6.54 -37.06
N PRO A 43 -12.65 -7.11 -37.56
CA PRO A 43 -11.32 -6.60 -37.25
C PRO A 43 -11.19 -5.12 -37.63
N THR A 44 -10.46 -4.34 -36.83
CA THR A 44 -10.34 -2.89 -37.02
C THR A 44 -9.06 -2.51 -37.77
N VAL A 45 -8.97 -1.28 -38.30
CA VAL A 45 -7.77 -0.73 -38.95
C VAL A 45 -7.40 0.64 -38.38
N SER A 46 -6.11 0.96 -38.33
CA SER A 46 -5.60 2.31 -38.06
C SER A 46 -4.27 2.56 -38.80
N GLY A 47 -3.78 3.80 -38.81
CA GLY A 47 -2.50 4.20 -39.45
C GLY A 47 -2.73 4.94 -40.77
N LEU A 48 -3.95 5.42 -41.00
CA LEU A 48 -4.37 6.13 -42.20
C LEU A 48 -4.43 7.66 -42.00
N ASP A 49 -3.97 8.16 -40.84
CA ASP A 49 -3.92 9.60 -40.54
C ASP A 49 -2.48 10.07 -40.28
N VAL A 50 -2.16 11.31 -40.66
CA VAL A 50 -0.81 11.89 -40.53
C VAL A 50 -0.48 12.19 -39.07
N TYR A 51 -1.48 12.53 -38.26
CA TYR A 51 -1.33 12.79 -36.83
C TYR A 51 -0.98 11.54 -36.01
N ASP A 52 -1.03 10.36 -36.63
CA ASP A 52 -0.60 9.12 -36.01
C ASP A 52 0.94 9.05 -35.84
N TYR A 53 1.76 9.92 -36.50
CA TYR A 53 3.24 9.83 -36.55
C TYR A 53 4.06 11.17 -36.66
N PRO A 54 4.67 11.70 -35.58
CA PRO A 54 5.59 12.88 -35.59
C PRO A 54 7.12 12.55 -35.66
N ASN A 55 7.96 13.41 -36.30
CA ASN A 55 9.36 13.15 -36.78
C ASN A 55 10.55 13.77 -35.97
N LEU A 56 11.75 13.15 -36.03
CA LEU A 56 13.11 13.63 -35.60
C LEU A 56 14.27 13.02 -36.48
N ASN A 57 15.41 13.71 -36.70
CA ASN A 57 16.46 13.39 -37.73
C ASN A 57 17.92 13.12 -37.20
N GLY A 58 18.75 12.34 -37.94
CA GLY A 58 20.25 12.19 -37.85
C GLY A 58 20.85 11.30 -38.98
N THR A 59 22.18 11.27 -39.30
CA THR A 59 22.86 10.68 -40.53
C THR A 59 24.22 9.96 -40.32
N SER A 60 24.75 9.19 -41.31
CA SER A 60 25.76 8.10 -41.17
C SER A 60 26.53 7.70 -42.53
N MET A 61 27.67 6.90 -42.56
CA MET A 61 28.28 6.09 -43.71
C MET A 61 29.16 4.81 -43.34
N ASN A 62 29.75 3.99 -44.26
CA ASN A 62 29.41 2.59 -44.75
C ASN A 62 30.61 1.57 -44.70
N MET A 63 30.35 0.23 -44.89
CA MET A 63 31.08 -0.83 -45.71
C MET A 63 31.01 -2.34 -45.24
N GLN A 64 30.69 -3.33 -46.10
CA GLN A 64 30.33 -4.75 -45.77
C GLN A 64 31.35 -5.90 -46.10
N CYS A 65 31.19 -7.11 -45.49
CA CYS A 65 31.69 -8.45 -45.92
C CYS A 65 30.79 -9.62 -45.37
N HIS A 66 30.79 -10.85 -45.91
CA HIS A 66 29.85 -11.98 -45.57
C HIS A 66 30.33 -12.93 -44.44
N CYS A 67 29.56 -13.03 -43.34
CA CYS A 67 29.64 -14.02 -42.24
C CYS A 67 28.22 -14.21 -41.60
N MET A 68 28.00 -15.16 -40.67
CA MET A 68 26.78 -15.15 -39.81
C MET A 68 27.12 -14.57 -38.44
N MET A 69 26.29 -13.66 -37.95
CA MET A 69 26.46 -13.07 -36.62
C MET A 69 25.13 -12.95 -35.89
N GLY A 70 25.19 -12.93 -34.57
CA GLY A 70 24.02 -12.70 -33.73
C GLY A 70 24.39 -12.14 -32.37
N LEU A 71 23.38 -12.06 -31.50
CA LEU A 71 23.48 -11.38 -30.21
C LEU A 71 23.00 -12.28 -29.08
N PHE A 72 23.72 -12.23 -27.96
CA PHE A 72 23.38 -12.80 -26.67
C PHE A 72 23.24 -11.68 -25.64
N THR A 73 22.13 -10.94 -25.73
CA THR A 73 21.89 -9.74 -24.92
C THR A 73 21.77 -10.02 -23.43
N ASP A 74 21.40 -11.25 -23.03
CA ASP A 74 21.35 -11.69 -21.62
C ASP A 74 22.73 -11.71 -20.95
N ILE A 75 23.80 -11.78 -21.75
CA ILE A 75 25.20 -11.82 -21.28
C ILE A 75 26.09 -10.75 -21.90
N SER A 76 25.49 -9.71 -22.49
CA SER A 76 26.19 -8.61 -23.16
C SER A 76 27.20 -9.03 -24.25
N LYS A 77 26.91 -10.08 -25.03
CA LYS A 77 27.83 -10.60 -26.06
C LYS A 77 27.24 -10.63 -27.46
N ALA A 78 28.12 -10.54 -28.45
CA ALA A 78 27.84 -10.87 -29.84
C ALA A 78 28.58 -12.16 -30.21
N TRP A 79 28.08 -12.84 -31.23
CA TRP A 79 28.71 -14.04 -31.76
C TRP A 79 28.85 -13.98 -33.28
N LEU A 80 29.82 -14.71 -33.79
CA LEU A 80 30.19 -14.83 -35.19
C LEU A 80 30.52 -16.30 -35.45
N THR A 81 29.94 -16.88 -36.49
CA THR A 81 30.36 -18.19 -36.97
C THR A 81 31.04 -18.08 -38.31
N ILE A 82 32.13 -18.85 -38.46
CA ILE A 82 32.85 -19.04 -39.71
C ILE A 82 33.01 -20.55 -39.87
N ASP A 83 32.29 -21.12 -40.83
CA ASP A 83 32.24 -22.56 -41.06
C ASP A 83 31.87 -23.36 -39.79
N SER A 84 32.81 -24.13 -39.22
CA SER A 84 32.62 -24.95 -38.02
C SER A 84 32.88 -24.22 -36.70
N ASP A 85 33.44 -23.02 -36.77
CA ASP A 85 33.99 -22.34 -35.61
C ASP A 85 33.05 -21.21 -35.16
N ILE A 86 32.99 -20.99 -33.84
CA ILE A 86 32.24 -19.89 -33.24
C ILE A 86 33.16 -19.00 -32.41
N TYR A 87 33.03 -17.69 -32.62
CA TYR A 87 33.63 -16.64 -31.82
C TYR A 87 32.53 -15.88 -31.08
N VAL A 88 32.75 -15.59 -29.81
CA VAL A 88 31.84 -14.84 -28.95
C VAL A 88 32.64 -13.75 -28.26
N TRP A 89 32.21 -12.49 -28.36
CA TRP A 89 32.90 -11.37 -27.72
C TRP A 89 31.91 -10.47 -27.00
N SER A 90 32.37 -9.79 -25.94
CA SER A 90 31.59 -8.75 -25.28
C SER A 90 31.60 -7.48 -26.13
N TYR A 91 30.42 -6.87 -26.29
CA TYR A 91 30.30 -5.52 -26.87
C TYR A 91 30.42 -4.41 -25.82
N GLU A 92 30.66 -4.76 -24.55
CA GLU A 92 30.94 -3.83 -23.46
C GLU A 92 32.41 -3.87 -23.03
N ASN A 93 33.07 -5.03 -23.14
CA ASN A 93 34.48 -5.24 -22.79
C ASN A 93 35.25 -5.89 -23.94
N GLU A 94 36.18 -5.15 -24.55
CA GLU A 94 36.96 -5.62 -25.70
C GLU A 94 37.90 -6.81 -25.37
N SER A 95 38.22 -7.07 -24.10
CA SER A 95 39.12 -8.15 -23.70
C SER A 95 38.43 -9.53 -23.57
N ASP A 96 37.11 -9.55 -23.48
CA ASP A 96 36.32 -10.76 -23.18
C ASP A 96 35.90 -11.43 -24.50
N VAL A 97 36.72 -12.39 -24.93
CA VAL A 97 36.54 -13.17 -26.15
C VAL A 97 36.62 -14.66 -25.83
N ALA A 98 35.59 -15.42 -26.20
CA ALA A 98 35.57 -16.86 -26.18
C ALA A 98 35.52 -17.40 -27.61
N TYR A 99 36.18 -18.53 -27.86
CA TYR A 99 36.08 -19.24 -29.14
C TYR A 99 35.86 -20.73 -28.91
N PHE A 100 35.25 -21.41 -29.88
CA PHE A 100 35.09 -22.86 -29.88
C PHE A 100 35.21 -23.41 -31.29
N ASP A 101 36.08 -24.41 -31.46
CA ASP A 101 36.49 -25.07 -32.71
C ASP A 101 36.25 -26.59 -32.65
N GLY A 102 35.37 -27.06 -31.75
CA GLY A 102 35.14 -28.48 -31.50
C GLY A 102 34.18 -29.19 -32.47
N LEU A 103 33.68 -28.51 -33.50
CA LEU A 103 32.79 -29.09 -34.51
C LEU A 103 33.54 -29.39 -35.81
N ASN A 104 33.13 -30.45 -36.51
CA ASN A 104 33.72 -30.83 -37.80
C ASN A 104 32.91 -30.36 -39.01
N GLU A 105 31.67 -29.90 -38.77
CA GLU A 105 30.71 -29.54 -39.80
C GLU A 105 30.28 -28.08 -39.61
N THR A 106 29.85 -27.45 -40.70
CA THR A 106 29.41 -26.05 -40.68
C THR A 106 28.26 -25.84 -39.70
N ILE A 107 28.39 -24.81 -38.86
CA ILE A 107 27.34 -24.37 -37.94
C ILE A 107 26.20 -23.72 -38.74
N ILE A 108 24.98 -24.21 -38.53
CA ILE A 108 23.76 -23.72 -39.19
C ILE A 108 23.01 -22.74 -38.28
N SER A 109 22.86 -23.06 -37.01
CA SER A 109 22.16 -22.20 -36.05
C SER A 109 22.80 -22.24 -34.67
N VAL A 110 22.74 -21.10 -33.98
CA VAL A 110 23.31 -20.90 -32.65
C VAL A 110 22.20 -20.39 -31.72
N GLY A 111 22.15 -20.89 -30.48
CA GLY A 111 21.24 -20.40 -29.46
C GLY A 111 21.86 -20.42 -28.07
N LEU A 112 21.62 -19.38 -27.28
CA LEU A 112 21.99 -19.33 -25.87
C LEU A 112 20.72 -19.46 -25.03
N VAL A 113 20.70 -20.44 -24.12
CA VAL A 113 19.49 -20.79 -23.36
C VAL A 113 19.77 -20.90 -21.87
N LYS A 114 18.79 -20.53 -21.04
CA LYS A 114 18.87 -20.75 -19.58
C LYS A 114 18.56 -22.22 -19.26
N PRO A 115 19.39 -22.90 -18.44
CA PRO A 115 19.13 -24.28 -18.05
C PRO A 115 17.92 -24.37 -17.11
N LYS A 116 17.23 -25.52 -17.15
CA LYS A 116 16.20 -25.87 -16.16
C LYS A 116 16.78 -25.85 -14.74
N PRO A 117 16.06 -25.26 -13.76
CA PRO A 117 16.50 -25.22 -12.37
C PRO A 117 16.79 -26.63 -11.81
N GLY A 118 17.90 -26.78 -11.10
CA GLY A 118 18.24 -28.02 -10.40
C GLY A 118 18.77 -29.17 -11.27
N ILE A 119 18.98 -28.98 -12.58
CA ILE A 119 19.56 -30.02 -13.44
C ILE A 119 21.09 -30.01 -13.46
N PHE A 120 21.68 -28.82 -13.59
CA PHE A 120 23.13 -28.63 -13.63
C PHE A 120 23.63 -28.00 -12.33
N GLN A 121 24.94 -28.08 -12.13
CA GLN A 121 25.60 -27.37 -11.04
C GLN A 121 25.41 -25.86 -11.19
N SER A 122 25.35 -25.14 -10.07
CA SER A 122 25.01 -23.71 -10.02
C SER A 122 25.99 -22.78 -10.74
N TYR A 123 27.19 -23.27 -11.08
CA TYR A 123 28.18 -22.55 -11.88
C TYR A 123 27.86 -22.53 -13.38
N VAL A 124 27.09 -23.50 -13.89
CA VAL A 124 26.60 -23.49 -15.29
C VAL A 124 25.42 -22.54 -15.36
N LYS A 125 25.67 -21.32 -15.87
CA LYS A 125 24.66 -20.25 -15.93
C LYS A 125 23.80 -20.35 -17.18
N TYR A 126 24.39 -20.74 -18.31
CA TYR A 126 23.72 -20.88 -19.60
C TYR A 126 24.15 -22.16 -20.32
N LEU A 127 23.41 -22.52 -21.35
CA LEU A 127 23.80 -23.56 -22.31
C LEU A 127 23.91 -22.93 -23.70
N LEU A 128 25.00 -23.24 -24.40
CA LEU A 128 25.20 -22.86 -25.79
C LEU A 128 24.82 -24.04 -26.68
N VAL A 129 23.79 -23.87 -27.51
CA VAL A 129 23.28 -24.87 -28.44
C VAL A 129 23.80 -24.54 -29.84
N LEU A 130 24.62 -25.42 -30.39
CA LEU A 130 25.16 -25.34 -31.74
C LEU A 130 24.55 -26.45 -32.60
N THR A 131 24.09 -26.13 -33.80
CA THR A 131 23.55 -27.14 -34.72
C THR A 131 24.36 -27.15 -36.00
N THR A 132 24.58 -28.35 -36.55
CA THR A 132 25.18 -28.57 -37.87
C THR A 132 24.17 -29.28 -38.77
N THR A 133 24.59 -29.74 -39.94
CA THR A 133 23.75 -30.60 -40.80
C THR A 133 23.51 -31.98 -40.17
N VAL A 134 24.36 -32.43 -39.25
CA VAL A 134 24.40 -33.81 -38.74
C VAL A 134 24.02 -33.92 -37.27
N GLU A 135 24.41 -32.94 -36.45
CA GLU A 135 24.23 -33.01 -34.99
C GLU A 135 23.91 -31.67 -34.33
N ILE A 136 23.41 -31.78 -33.10
CA ILE A 136 23.06 -30.72 -32.17
C ILE A 136 23.94 -30.90 -30.94
N THR A 137 24.83 -29.94 -30.71
CA THR A 137 25.83 -29.96 -29.65
C THR A 137 25.46 -28.92 -28.60
N VAL A 138 25.36 -29.36 -27.34
CA VAL A 138 25.01 -28.51 -26.19
C VAL A 138 26.22 -28.37 -25.28
N LEU A 139 26.72 -27.15 -25.15
CA LEU A 139 27.88 -26.79 -24.32
C LEU A 139 27.41 -26.07 -23.05
N GLY A 140 28.16 -26.25 -21.96
CA GLY A 140 27.97 -25.47 -20.75
C GLY A 140 28.64 -24.10 -20.86
N VAL A 141 27.97 -23.06 -20.38
CA VAL A 141 28.52 -21.71 -20.30
C VAL A 141 28.62 -21.30 -18.83
N THR A 142 29.82 -20.92 -18.42
CA THR A 142 30.10 -20.36 -17.10
C THR A 142 30.51 -18.90 -17.25
N LEU A 143 30.15 -18.08 -16.27
CA LEU A 143 30.57 -16.67 -16.19
C LEU A 143 31.42 -16.53 -14.93
N THR A 144 32.58 -15.89 -15.03
CA THR A 144 33.36 -15.57 -13.82
C THR A 144 32.66 -14.46 -13.03
N ASP A 145 32.81 -14.47 -11.70
CA ASP A 145 32.27 -13.41 -10.85
C ASP A 145 33.32 -12.29 -10.73
N ASN A 146 33.02 -11.08 -11.21
CA ASN A 146 33.87 -9.91 -10.95
C ASN A 146 33.56 -9.31 -9.57
N GLU A 147 34.59 -8.77 -8.89
CA GLU A 147 34.45 -8.16 -7.55
C GLU A 147 33.41 -7.03 -7.48
N ASP A 148 33.15 -6.35 -8.59
CA ASP A 148 32.19 -5.24 -8.72
C ASP A 148 30.73 -5.69 -9.03
N GLY A 149 30.48 -7.00 -9.12
CA GLY A 149 29.14 -7.54 -9.45
C GLY A 149 28.74 -7.42 -10.92
N SER A 150 29.64 -6.99 -11.80
CA SER A 150 29.47 -7.09 -13.26
C SER A 150 29.62 -8.55 -13.71
N GLN A 151 28.90 -8.94 -14.77
CA GLN A 151 29.08 -10.28 -15.35
C GLN A 151 30.51 -10.42 -15.84
N GLY A 152 31.24 -11.43 -15.37
CA GLY A 152 32.63 -11.66 -15.76
C GLY A 152 32.77 -12.41 -17.08
N GLU A 153 34.02 -12.72 -17.40
CA GLU A 153 34.44 -13.37 -18.64
C GLU A 153 33.70 -14.69 -18.87
N MET A 154 33.30 -14.91 -20.12
CA MET A 154 32.61 -16.13 -20.51
C MET A 154 33.60 -17.25 -20.75
N GLN A 155 33.36 -18.38 -20.09
CA GLN A 155 34.11 -19.60 -20.30
C GLN A 155 33.17 -20.69 -20.81
N LEU A 156 33.59 -21.32 -21.90
CA LEU A 156 32.91 -22.48 -22.47
C LEU A 156 33.47 -23.75 -21.84
N VAL A 157 32.58 -24.64 -21.41
CA VAL A 157 32.98 -25.99 -21.02
C VAL A 157 33.45 -26.71 -22.29
N PRO A 158 34.72 -27.18 -22.36
CA PRO A 158 35.30 -27.69 -23.61
C PRO A 158 34.62 -28.95 -24.14
N GLU A 159 34.13 -29.81 -23.24
CA GLU A 159 33.42 -31.04 -23.62
C GLU A 159 31.91 -30.79 -23.76
N PRO A 160 31.29 -31.20 -24.88
CA PRO A 160 29.84 -31.20 -25.03
C PRO A 160 29.12 -31.92 -23.89
N ILE A 161 28.17 -31.24 -23.28
CA ILE A 161 27.28 -31.83 -22.27
C ILE A 161 26.38 -32.88 -22.92
N PHE A 162 25.80 -32.53 -24.08
CA PHE A 162 24.97 -33.43 -24.87
C PHE A 162 25.25 -33.27 -26.36
N THR A 163 25.20 -34.39 -27.07
CA THR A 163 25.19 -34.43 -28.54
C THR A 163 24.00 -35.24 -29.01
N VAL A 164 23.19 -34.69 -29.92
CA VAL A 164 21.96 -35.31 -30.44
C VAL A 164 21.93 -35.20 -31.96
N THR A 165 21.50 -36.24 -32.67
CA THR A 165 21.45 -36.22 -34.15
C THR A 165 20.38 -35.25 -34.66
N THR A 166 20.66 -34.55 -35.75
CA THR A 166 19.65 -33.77 -36.50
C THR A 166 18.73 -34.65 -37.34
N ASP A 167 19.14 -35.90 -37.59
CA ASP A 167 18.50 -36.85 -38.51
C ASP A 167 18.43 -36.31 -39.96
N GLY A 168 19.44 -35.53 -40.37
CA GLY A 168 19.53 -34.92 -41.70
C GLY A 168 18.64 -33.70 -41.90
N ILE A 169 17.97 -33.23 -40.84
CA ILE A 169 17.07 -32.08 -40.88
C ILE A 169 17.82 -30.86 -40.36
N ALA A 170 18.11 -29.91 -41.25
CA ALA A 170 18.73 -28.64 -40.86
C ALA A 170 17.82 -27.88 -39.88
N ILE A 171 18.38 -27.48 -38.74
CA ILE A 171 17.70 -26.66 -37.73
C ILE A 171 17.88 -25.19 -38.11
N THR A 172 16.77 -24.49 -38.28
CA THR A 172 16.72 -23.12 -38.81
C THR A 172 16.57 -22.06 -37.74
N THR A 173 16.01 -22.41 -36.57
CA THR A 173 15.82 -21.47 -35.45
C THR A 173 15.77 -22.21 -34.12
N ILE A 174 16.19 -21.53 -33.05
CA ILE A 174 16.20 -22.04 -31.66
C ILE A 174 15.50 -21.01 -30.78
N ALA A 175 14.67 -21.48 -29.84
CA ALA A 175 14.07 -20.63 -28.81
C ALA A 175 14.01 -21.39 -27.47
N ASN A 176 13.91 -20.64 -26.37
CA ASN A 176 13.76 -21.20 -25.04
C ASN A 176 12.64 -20.54 -24.24
N THR A 177 12.13 -21.26 -23.25
CA THR A 177 11.22 -20.73 -22.23
C THR A 177 12.00 -20.23 -21.02
N ASN A 178 11.37 -19.42 -20.18
CA ASN A 178 11.92 -19.03 -18.87
C ASN A 178 12.11 -20.23 -17.92
N SER A 179 11.38 -21.33 -18.14
CA SER A 179 11.57 -22.59 -17.42
C SER A 179 12.73 -23.45 -17.93
N GLY A 180 13.41 -23.01 -18.99
CA GLY A 180 14.59 -23.70 -19.57
C GLY A 180 14.27 -24.81 -20.57
N ARG A 181 13.04 -24.88 -21.10
CA ARG A 181 12.73 -25.78 -22.23
C ARG A 181 13.33 -25.22 -23.52
N ILE A 182 13.80 -26.09 -24.40
CA ILE A 182 14.52 -25.72 -25.63
C ILE A 182 13.74 -26.25 -26.83
N PHE A 183 13.26 -25.34 -27.68
CA PHE A 183 12.52 -25.65 -28.89
C PHE A 183 13.34 -25.32 -30.14
N LEU A 184 13.20 -26.16 -31.16
CA LEU A 184 13.94 -26.05 -32.43
C LEU A 184 12.96 -26.07 -33.61
N GLY A 185 13.15 -25.18 -34.56
CA GLY A 185 12.45 -25.19 -35.85
C GLY A 185 13.26 -25.95 -36.88
N GLY A 186 12.65 -26.90 -37.56
CA GLY A 186 13.27 -27.63 -38.66
C GLY A 186 12.96 -27.03 -40.03
N ARG A 187 13.87 -27.24 -40.99
CA ARG A 187 13.66 -26.91 -42.41
C ARG A 187 12.48 -27.65 -43.04
N ASN A 188 12.08 -28.78 -42.47
CA ASN A 188 10.93 -29.57 -42.88
C ASN A 188 9.58 -29.08 -42.29
N GLY A 189 9.57 -27.93 -41.60
CA GLY A 189 8.35 -27.39 -40.99
C GLY A 189 7.96 -28.02 -39.65
N SER A 190 8.79 -28.91 -39.11
CA SER A 190 8.52 -29.56 -37.82
C SER A 190 9.10 -28.79 -36.64
N LEU A 191 8.31 -28.70 -35.57
CA LEU A 191 8.74 -28.22 -34.25
C LEU A 191 9.32 -29.38 -33.42
N TYR A 192 10.55 -29.21 -32.96
CA TYR A 192 11.25 -30.17 -32.09
C TYR A 192 11.49 -29.58 -30.70
N GLU A 193 11.69 -30.43 -29.71
CA GLU A 193 12.12 -30.07 -28.35
C GLU A 193 13.33 -30.91 -27.94
N ILE A 194 14.33 -30.26 -27.34
CA ILE A 194 15.42 -30.95 -26.64
C ILE A 194 15.00 -31.14 -25.19
N TYR A 195 14.63 -32.38 -24.86
CA TYR A 195 14.34 -32.78 -23.50
C TYR A 195 15.61 -33.24 -22.80
N TYR A 196 15.90 -32.68 -21.63
CA TYR A 196 17.04 -33.05 -20.81
C TYR A 196 16.67 -33.13 -19.31
N GLN A 197 17.36 -34.02 -18.58
CA GLN A 197 17.17 -34.33 -17.15
C GLN A 197 18.52 -34.65 -16.44
N ALA A 198 18.55 -34.54 -15.10
CA ALA A 198 19.78 -34.71 -14.31
C ALA A 198 20.33 -36.16 -14.35
N GLU A 199 19.52 -37.13 -13.93
CA GLU A 199 19.90 -38.55 -13.83
C GLU A 199 19.41 -39.38 -15.03
N SER A 200 20.17 -40.41 -15.41
CA SER A 200 19.70 -41.43 -16.35
C SER A 200 18.79 -42.42 -15.62
N SER A 201 17.53 -42.51 -15.99
CA SER A 201 16.66 -43.60 -15.51
C SER A 201 16.89 -44.85 -16.36
N TRP A 202 16.74 -46.03 -15.77
CA TRP A 202 16.81 -47.33 -16.48
C TRP A 202 15.95 -47.39 -17.77
N PHE A 203 14.87 -46.61 -17.84
CA PHE A 203 13.94 -46.55 -18.97
C PHE A 203 14.14 -45.34 -19.91
N GLY A 204 15.19 -44.51 -19.78
CA GLY A 204 15.35 -43.31 -20.63
C GLY A 204 16.72 -42.62 -20.66
N LYS A 205 17.10 -42.14 -21.85
CA LYS A 205 18.27 -41.27 -22.09
C LYS A 205 18.17 -39.94 -21.33
N ARG A 206 19.31 -39.41 -20.88
CA ARG A 206 19.45 -38.09 -20.20
C ARG A 206 19.09 -36.90 -21.07
N CYS A 207 19.26 -37.04 -22.39
CA CYS A 207 18.89 -36.06 -23.40
C CYS A 207 18.22 -36.75 -24.60
N LYS A 208 17.13 -36.16 -25.12
CA LYS A 208 16.38 -36.68 -26.28
C LYS A 208 15.85 -35.52 -27.13
N LYS A 209 15.85 -35.69 -28.46
CA LYS A 209 15.10 -34.84 -29.39
C LYS A 209 13.69 -35.42 -29.56
N ILE A 210 12.66 -34.60 -29.34
CA ILE A 210 11.25 -34.96 -29.45
C ILE A 210 10.65 -34.17 -30.62
N ASN A 211 9.96 -34.83 -31.55
CA ASN A 211 9.18 -34.16 -32.60
C ASN A 211 7.74 -33.96 -32.12
N HIS A 212 7.25 -32.72 -32.08
CA HIS A 212 5.88 -32.40 -31.67
C HIS A 212 4.91 -32.24 -32.85
N SER A 213 5.43 -32.24 -34.08
CA SER A 213 4.62 -32.08 -35.31
C SER A 213 4.06 -33.38 -35.84
N GLU A 214 4.63 -34.50 -35.42
CA GLU A 214 4.18 -35.83 -35.79
C GLU A 214 3.22 -36.40 -34.74
N GLY A 215 2.03 -36.83 -35.17
CA GLY A 215 1.09 -37.53 -34.30
C GLY A 215 1.59 -38.93 -33.93
N PRO A 216 1.04 -39.56 -32.88
CA PRO A 216 1.46 -40.88 -32.38
C PRO A 216 1.30 -42.03 -33.39
N PHE A 217 0.76 -41.77 -34.59
CA PHE A 217 0.57 -42.74 -35.68
C PHE A 217 1.21 -42.28 -37.01
N SER A 218 2.09 -41.26 -37.01
CA SER A 218 2.76 -40.77 -38.23
C SER A 218 3.51 -41.88 -38.96
N PHE A 219 4.04 -42.87 -38.23
CA PHE A 219 4.75 -44.03 -38.76
C PHE A 219 3.89 -44.97 -39.62
N LEU A 220 2.55 -44.86 -39.57
CA LEU A 220 1.62 -45.67 -40.37
C LEU A 220 1.31 -45.06 -41.74
N VAL A 221 1.71 -43.80 -41.98
CA VAL A 221 1.50 -43.12 -43.27
C VAL A 221 2.76 -43.29 -44.13
N PRO A 222 2.67 -43.90 -45.32
CA PRO A 222 3.82 -44.02 -46.22
C PRO A 222 4.39 -42.64 -46.56
N SER A 223 5.73 -42.52 -46.50
CA SER A 223 6.45 -41.25 -46.67
C SER A 223 6.18 -40.54 -48.01
N PHE A 224 5.79 -41.26 -49.06
CA PHE A 224 5.40 -40.64 -50.34
C PHE A 224 4.03 -39.92 -50.28
N VAL A 225 3.13 -40.33 -49.38
CA VAL A 225 1.81 -39.69 -49.20
C VAL A 225 1.93 -38.42 -48.37
N SER A 226 2.78 -38.43 -47.34
CA SER A 226 3.06 -37.23 -46.55
C SER A 226 3.76 -36.17 -47.42
N VAL A 227 4.80 -36.55 -48.18
CA VAL A 227 5.55 -35.65 -49.08
C VAL A 227 4.69 -35.09 -50.23
N ALA A 228 3.73 -35.86 -50.75
CA ALA A 228 2.84 -35.38 -51.81
C ALA A 228 1.74 -34.40 -51.32
N LEU A 229 1.48 -34.35 -50.00
CA LEU A 229 0.43 -33.54 -49.39
C LEU A 229 0.96 -32.41 -48.49
N SER A 230 2.23 -32.46 -48.08
CA SER A 230 2.88 -31.41 -47.30
C SER A 230 3.60 -30.42 -48.21
N ASP A 231 3.11 -29.20 -48.27
CA ASP A 231 3.84 -28.07 -48.86
C ASP A 231 5.01 -27.76 -47.91
N GLU A 232 6.23 -28.21 -48.22
CA GLU A 232 7.39 -28.06 -47.32
C GLU A 232 7.64 -26.57 -47.05
N GLU A 233 7.43 -26.14 -45.81
CA GLU A 233 7.60 -24.76 -45.33
C GLU A 233 8.53 -24.79 -44.12
N ALA A 234 9.69 -24.15 -44.20
CA ALA A 234 10.67 -24.16 -43.12
C ALA A 234 10.24 -23.24 -41.98
N ILE A 235 10.38 -23.65 -40.71
CA ILE A 235 10.13 -22.76 -39.58
C ILE A 235 11.29 -21.76 -39.47
N VAL A 236 11.05 -20.47 -39.72
CA VAL A 236 12.10 -19.44 -39.70
C VAL A 236 12.17 -18.65 -38.41
N GLN A 237 11.10 -18.64 -37.62
CA GLN A 237 11.07 -17.94 -36.33
C GLN A 237 10.18 -18.67 -35.33
N ILE A 238 10.61 -18.72 -34.07
CA ILE A 238 9.81 -19.14 -32.92
C ILE A 238 9.69 -17.95 -31.97
N SER A 239 8.47 -17.66 -31.50
CA SER A 239 8.20 -16.69 -30.44
C SER A 239 7.46 -17.36 -29.29
N VAL A 240 7.91 -17.15 -28.05
CA VAL A 240 7.35 -17.77 -26.85
C VAL A 240 6.63 -16.71 -26.01
N ASP A 241 5.42 -17.03 -25.55
CA ASP A 241 4.68 -16.31 -24.52
C ASP A 241 4.71 -17.12 -23.22
N ASP A 242 5.73 -16.88 -22.38
CA ASP A 242 5.87 -17.55 -21.09
C ASP A 242 4.72 -17.20 -20.12
N SER A 243 4.06 -16.04 -20.28
CA SER A 243 2.98 -15.63 -19.37
C SER A 243 1.74 -16.51 -19.51
N ARG A 244 1.56 -17.14 -20.67
CA ARG A 244 0.39 -17.97 -20.97
C ARG A 244 0.73 -19.40 -21.40
N SER A 245 2.01 -19.79 -21.35
CA SER A 245 2.48 -21.07 -21.87
C SER A 245 2.06 -21.31 -23.33
N ILE A 246 2.26 -20.32 -24.21
CA ILE A 246 1.93 -20.42 -25.65
C ILE A 246 3.21 -20.24 -26.48
N LEU A 247 3.35 -21.01 -27.56
CA LEU A 247 4.44 -20.91 -28.52
C LEU A 247 3.89 -20.65 -29.93
N TYR A 248 4.52 -19.73 -30.66
CA TYR A 248 4.16 -19.36 -32.02
C TYR A 248 5.31 -19.68 -32.97
N THR A 249 5.01 -20.21 -34.15
CA THR A 249 5.99 -20.45 -35.20
C THR A 249 5.60 -19.71 -36.48
N LEU A 250 6.56 -19.07 -37.13
CA LEU A 250 6.42 -18.48 -38.47
C LEU A 250 7.20 -19.33 -39.47
N GLY A 251 6.55 -19.75 -40.54
CA GLY A 251 7.19 -20.42 -41.67
C GLY A 251 7.69 -19.45 -42.75
N ASP A 252 8.61 -19.91 -43.61
CA ASP A 252 9.21 -19.12 -44.69
C ASP A 252 8.21 -18.70 -45.80
N LYS A 253 7.07 -19.39 -45.91
CA LYS A 253 5.93 -19.00 -46.78
C LYS A 253 4.91 -18.12 -46.05
N GLY A 254 5.14 -17.80 -44.77
CA GLY A 254 4.32 -16.89 -43.97
C GLY A 254 3.15 -17.56 -43.24
N THR A 255 3.18 -18.88 -43.03
CA THR A 255 2.19 -19.56 -42.18
C THR A 255 2.53 -19.33 -40.71
N ILE A 256 1.55 -18.88 -39.92
CA ILE A 256 1.65 -18.74 -38.47
C ILE A 256 0.98 -19.93 -37.82
N THR A 257 1.66 -20.65 -36.92
CA THR A 257 1.10 -21.77 -36.15
C THR A 257 1.15 -21.48 -34.66
N VAL A 258 0.07 -21.82 -33.96
CA VAL A 258 -0.07 -21.66 -32.50
C VAL A 258 0.06 -23.03 -31.82
N TRP A 259 0.87 -23.09 -30.78
CA TRP A 259 1.17 -24.26 -29.98
C TRP A 259 0.90 -23.98 -28.50
N ASP A 260 0.31 -24.93 -27.81
CA ASP A 260 0.14 -24.88 -26.36
C ASP A 260 1.23 -25.73 -25.70
N ILE A 261 1.95 -25.16 -24.73
CA ILE A 261 3.11 -25.79 -24.10
C ILE A 261 2.92 -26.10 -22.61
N ASP A 262 1.73 -25.94 -22.04
CA ASP A 262 1.53 -26.05 -20.58
C ASP A 262 1.71 -27.49 -20.02
N SER A 263 1.33 -28.52 -20.77
CA SER A 263 1.24 -29.91 -20.30
C SER A 263 2.51 -30.75 -20.41
N GLY A 264 3.71 -30.15 -20.30
CA GLY A 264 4.99 -30.87 -20.39
C GLY A 264 5.38 -31.40 -21.78
N GLY A 265 4.60 -31.05 -22.81
CA GLY A 265 4.88 -31.26 -24.23
C GLY A 265 4.46 -30.01 -25.03
N ALA A 266 4.42 -30.08 -26.36
CA ALA A 266 3.85 -29.02 -27.20
C ALA A 266 2.75 -29.60 -28.10
N SER A 267 1.56 -29.02 -28.08
CA SER A 267 0.43 -29.45 -28.91
C SER A 267 0.03 -28.37 -29.91
N LYS A 268 -0.13 -28.76 -31.18
CA LYS A 268 -0.57 -27.84 -32.24
C LYS A 268 -2.06 -27.51 -32.04
N ILE A 269 -2.38 -26.22 -31.90
CA ILE A 269 -3.76 -25.74 -31.72
C ILE A 269 -4.37 -25.37 -33.07
N THR A 270 -3.72 -24.48 -33.82
CA THR A 270 -4.22 -24.00 -35.11
C THR A 270 -3.10 -23.39 -35.96
N SER A 271 -3.37 -23.15 -37.25
CA SER A 271 -2.46 -22.46 -38.16
C SER A 271 -3.21 -21.56 -39.14
N MET A 272 -2.64 -20.42 -39.49
CA MET A 272 -3.15 -19.48 -40.48
C MET A 272 -2.12 -19.27 -41.58
N SER A 273 -2.49 -19.55 -42.83
CA SER A 273 -1.64 -19.28 -43.99
C SER A 273 -1.62 -17.78 -44.33
N GLN A 274 -0.55 -17.35 -45.01
CA GLN A 274 -0.46 -15.99 -45.52
C GLN A 274 -1.63 -15.62 -46.45
N ALA A 275 -2.11 -16.56 -47.28
CA ALA A 275 -3.23 -16.32 -48.17
C ALA A 275 -4.52 -15.97 -47.40
N THR A 276 -4.84 -16.72 -46.34
CA THR A 276 -5.98 -16.44 -45.46
C THR A 276 -5.82 -15.11 -44.74
N LEU A 277 -4.61 -14.81 -44.24
CA LEU A 277 -4.33 -13.52 -43.60
C LEU A 277 -4.54 -12.34 -44.55
N VAL A 278 -4.02 -12.43 -45.78
CA VAL A 278 -4.16 -11.38 -46.81
C VAL A 278 -5.64 -11.22 -47.18
N GLN A 279 -6.39 -12.31 -47.36
CA GLN A 279 -7.83 -12.25 -47.61
C GLN A 279 -8.56 -11.53 -46.49
N ASN A 280 -8.33 -11.92 -45.22
CA ASN A 280 -8.92 -11.25 -44.06
C ASN A 280 -8.55 -9.76 -44.00
N SER A 281 -7.31 -9.41 -44.36
CA SER A 281 -6.81 -8.04 -44.32
C SER A 281 -7.42 -7.15 -45.41
N VAL A 282 -7.60 -7.66 -46.63
CA VAL A 282 -8.25 -6.92 -47.74
C VAL A 282 -9.73 -6.64 -47.44
N HIS A 283 -10.40 -7.52 -46.68
CA HIS A 283 -11.78 -7.28 -46.24
C HIS A 283 -11.88 -6.10 -45.27
N VAL A 284 -10.85 -5.90 -44.45
CA VAL A 284 -10.75 -4.82 -43.46
C VAL A 284 -10.26 -3.53 -44.14
N VAL A 285 -9.24 -3.61 -44.99
CA VAL A 285 -8.56 -2.48 -45.63
C VAL A 285 -8.84 -2.50 -47.13
N LYS A 286 -10.03 -2.02 -47.52
CA LYS A 286 -10.51 -2.06 -48.91
C LYS A 286 -9.76 -1.15 -49.88
N THR A 287 -8.99 -0.19 -49.37
CA THR A 287 -8.35 0.89 -50.14
C THR A 287 -6.92 0.58 -50.58
N LEU A 288 -6.34 -0.53 -50.13
CA LEU A 288 -4.94 -0.88 -50.42
C LEU A 288 -4.82 -2.21 -51.17
N ASP A 289 -3.78 -2.30 -51.99
CA ASP A 289 -3.46 -3.51 -52.73
C ASP A 289 -2.97 -4.63 -51.79
N SER A 290 -3.29 -5.88 -52.15
CA SER A 290 -2.94 -7.09 -51.40
C SER A 290 -1.43 -7.26 -51.16
N ASN A 291 -0.56 -6.69 -52.00
CA ASN A 291 0.89 -6.73 -51.81
C ASN A 291 1.34 -5.98 -50.55
N ASN A 292 0.53 -5.09 -49.99
CA ASN A 292 0.86 -4.39 -48.74
C ASN A 292 0.81 -5.28 -47.49
N PHE A 293 0.36 -6.53 -47.63
CA PHE A 293 0.17 -7.47 -46.53
C PHE A 293 1.11 -8.69 -46.62
N ARG A 294 2.09 -8.68 -47.54
CA ARG A 294 3.03 -9.78 -47.77
C ARG A 294 4.41 -9.29 -48.25
N PRO A 295 5.48 -10.09 -48.11
CA PRO A 295 5.57 -11.26 -47.23
C PRO A 295 5.53 -10.87 -45.75
N LEU A 296 5.29 -11.84 -44.87
CA LEU A 296 5.50 -11.68 -43.42
C LEU A 296 6.99 -11.79 -43.12
N VAL A 297 7.47 -10.97 -42.20
CA VAL A 297 8.89 -10.85 -41.85
C VAL A 297 9.14 -11.28 -40.41
N SER A 298 8.22 -10.99 -39.50
CA SER A 298 8.41 -11.33 -38.09
C SER A 298 7.10 -11.55 -37.35
N ILE A 299 7.17 -12.35 -36.29
CA ILE A 299 6.14 -12.48 -35.25
C ILE A 299 6.72 -12.12 -33.87
N SER A 300 5.90 -11.57 -32.97
CA SER A 300 6.29 -11.31 -31.58
C SER A 300 5.12 -11.54 -30.64
N ALA A 301 5.36 -12.29 -29.56
CA ALA A 301 4.38 -12.53 -28.52
C ALA A 301 4.04 -11.23 -27.77
N ILE A 302 2.76 -11.04 -27.46
CA ILE A 302 2.26 -9.96 -26.61
C ILE A 302 1.94 -10.58 -25.26
N ASN A 303 2.77 -10.28 -24.25
CA ASN A 303 2.61 -10.85 -22.91
C ASN A 303 1.31 -10.37 -22.23
N GLU A 304 0.84 -11.14 -21.26
CA GLU A 304 -0.33 -10.80 -20.44
C GLU A 304 -0.22 -9.42 -19.76
N SER A 305 1.00 -9.04 -19.37
CA SER A 305 1.29 -7.73 -18.76
C SER A 305 1.05 -6.54 -19.69
N GLU A 306 1.09 -6.74 -21.02
CA GLU A 306 0.82 -5.70 -22.02
C GLU A 306 -0.66 -5.68 -22.44
N SER A 307 -1.26 -6.85 -22.64
CA SER A 307 -2.67 -6.96 -22.99
C SER A 307 -3.21 -8.31 -22.58
N LEU A 308 -4.35 -8.37 -21.88
CA LEU A 308 -5.04 -9.63 -21.58
C LEU A 308 -5.62 -10.31 -22.84
N HIS A 309 -6.02 -9.53 -23.84
CA HIS A 309 -6.78 -10.00 -24.99
C HIS A 309 -5.95 -10.26 -26.25
N LEU A 310 -4.85 -9.53 -26.43
CA LEU A 310 -3.95 -9.69 -27.57
C LEU A 310 -2.80 -10.62 -27.18
N ASN A 311 -2.46 -11.52 -28.10
CA ASN A 311 -1.51 -12.61 -27.86
C ASN A 311 -0.28 -12.53 -28.78
N LEU A 312 -0.45 -12.02 -29.99
CA LEU A 312 0.60 -12.01 -31.02
C LEU A 312 0.48 -10.77 -31.89
N VAL A 313 1.62 -10.21 -32.30
CA VAL A 313 1.72 -9.28 -33.43
C VAL A 313 2.58 -9.90 -34.53
N ALA A 314 2.15 -9.80 -35.79
CA ALA A 314 2.95 -10.14 -36.96
C ALA A 314 3.22 -8.88 -37.80
N VAL A 315 4.38 -8.83 -38.46
CA VAL A 315 4.83 -7.68 -39.25
C VAL A 315 5.13 -8.10 -40.69
N ALA A 316 4.62 -7.37 -41.68
CA ALA A 316 4.91 -7.56 -43.10
C ALA A 316 6.12 -6.75 -43.58
N ALA A 317 6.65 -7.09 -44.76
CA ALA A 317 7.76 -6.40 -45.42
C ALA A 317 7.49 -4.93 -45.78
N THR A 318 6.23 -4.52 -45.75
CA THR A 318 5.78 -3.14 -45.92
C THR A 318 5.72 -2.35 -44.63
N GLY A 319 5.93 -2.99 -43.46
CA GLY A 319 5.75 -2.40 -42.13
C GLY A 319 4.33 -2.53 -41.58
N THR A 320 3.39 -3.14 -42.30
CA THR A 320 2.04 -3.41 -41.78
C THR A 320 2.08 -4.40 -40.62
N ARG A 321 1.35 -4.09 -39.54
CA ARG A 321 1.22 -4.93 -38.35
C ARG A 321 -0.15 -5.58 -38.26
N PHE A 322 -0.18 -6.84 -37.86
CA PHE A 322 -1.38 -7.63 -37.64
C PHE A 322 -1.42 -8.09 -36.20
N TYR A 323 -2.45 -7.72 -35.45
CA TYR A 323 -2.64 -8.12 -34.07
C TYR A 323 -3.64 -9.26 -33.98
N PHE A 324 -3.31 -10.29 -33.21
CA PHE A 324 -4.11 -11.49 -33.07
C PHE A 324 -4.50 -11.77 -31.62
N SER A 325 -5.65 -12.43 -31.48
CA SER A 325 -6.07 -13.09 -30.24
C SER A 325 -6.10 -14.60 -30.46
N CYS A 326 -5.75 -15.36 -29.43
CA CYS A 326 -5.76 -16.83 -29.44
C CYS A 326 -6.88 -17.43 -28.59
N THR A 327 -7.60 -16.59 -27.85
CA THR A 327 -8.64 -16.99 -26.89
C THR A 327 -9.97 -16.34 -27.25
N SER A 328 -11.06 -16.83 -26.67
CA SER A 328 -12.37 -16.19 -26.84
C SER A 328 -12.34 -14.78 -26.27
N SER A 329 -12.95 -13.82 -26.97
CA SER A 329 -13.10 -12.44 -26.50
C SER A 329 -13.86 -12.34 -25.17
N THR A 330 -14.71 -13.32 -24.86
CA THR A 330 -15.45 -13.43 -23.59
C THR A 330 -14.66 -14.10 -22.46
N ASN A 331 -13.59 -14.83 -22.77
CA ASN A 331 -12.74 -15.51 -21.79
C ASN A 331 -11.26 -15.39 -22.18
N PRO A 332 -10.65 -14.20 -22.03
CA PRO A 332 -9.28 -13.95 -22.45
C PRO A 332 -8.23 -14.78 -21.69
N MET A 333 -8.59 -15.28 -20.50
CA MET A 333 -7.75 -16.08 -19.62
C MET A 333 -7.84 -17.60 -19.90
N GLY A 334 -8.65 -18.01 -20.88
CA GLY A 334 -8.75 -19.41 -21.28
C GLY A 334 -7.48 -19.92 -21.98
N ARG A 335 -7.36 -21.24 -22.14
CA ARG A 335 -6.32 -21.85 -22.99
C ARG A 335 -6.52 -21.42 -24.46
N PRO A 336 -5.44 -21.36 -25.27
CA PRO A 336 -5.54 -21.00 -26.68
C PRO A 336 -6.43 -21.99 -27.44
N GLN A 337 -7.32 -21.46 -28.29
CA GLN A 337 -8.29 -22.24 -29.08
C GLN A 337 -8.32 -21.83 -30.55
N CYS A 338 -7.87 -20.62 -30.88
CA CYS A 338 -7.93 -20.09 -32.24
C CYS A 338 -6.73 -19.18 -32.53
N LEU A 339 -6.71 -18.61 -33.73
CA LEU A 339 -5.84 -17.50 -34.10
C LEU A 339 -6.70 -16.54 -34.92
N GLN A 340 -7.20 -15.48 -34.29
CA GLN A 340 -8.13 -14.54 -34.88
C GLN A 340 -7.44 -13.20 -35.11
N LEU A 341 -7.52 -12.67 -36.34
CA LEU A 341 -7.07 -11.31 -36.65
C LEU A 341 -8.01 -10.30 -35.97
N ILE A 342 -7.45 -9.42 -35.15
CA ILE A 342 -8.17 -8.41 -34.36
C ILE A 342 -7.99 -7.02 -34.96
N HIS A 343 -6.76 -6.66 -35.34
CA HIS A 343 -6.44 -5.33 -35.82
C HIS A 343 -5.35 -5.33 -36.90
N VAL A 344 -5.50 -4.48 -37.90
CA VAL A 344 -4.49 -4.18 -38.92
C VAL A 344 -4.00 -2.75 -38.72
N ARG A 345 -2.72 -2.57 -38.41
CA ARG A 345 -2.11 -1.25 -38.23
C ARG A 345 -1.13 -1.00 -39.37
N LEU A 346 -1.44 -0.03 -40.21
CA LEU A 346 -0.55 0.39 -41.29
C LEU A 346 0.64 1.18 -40.70
N PRO A 347 1.77 1.26 -41.42
CA PRO A 347 2.89 2.11 -41.01
C PRO A 347 2.71 3.56 -41.52
N PRO A 348 3.61 4.49 -41.12
CA PRO A 348 3.60 5.86 -41.63
C PRO A 348 3.60 5.93 -43.16
N GLY A 349 2.96 6.97 -43.70
CA GLY A 349 2.96 7.30 -45.13
C GLY A 349 1.78 6.78 -45.96
N TYR A 350 0.85 6.02 -45.37
CA TYR A 350 -0.38 5.54 -46.04
C TYR A 350 -1.59 6.50 -45.89
N ALA A 351 -1.45 7.57 -45.10
CA ALA A 351 -2.46 8.63 -45.02
C ALA A 351 -2.48 9.48 -46.30
N ALA A 352 -3.66 9.99 -46.69
CA ALA A 352 -3.84 10.74 -47.94
C ALA A 352 -2.95 11.99 -48.07
N ASN A 353 -2.55 12.58 -46.94
CA ASN A 353 -1.73 13.80 -46.86
C ASN A 353 -0.34 13.56 -46.24
N ALA A 354 0.08 12.30 -46.03
CA ALA A 354 1.37 12.01 -45.40
C ALA A 354 2.55 12.23 -46.38
N PRO A 355 3.75 12.61 -45.87
CA PRO A 355 4.96 12.57 -46.68
C PRO A 355 5.17 11.17 -47.28
N VAL A 356 5.74 11.11 -48.48
CA VAL A 356 5.86 9.87 -49.29
C VAL A 356 6.82 8.84 -48.65
N MET A 357 7.54 9.21 -47.60
CA MET A 357 8.44 8.29 -46.89
C MET A 357 7.63 7.20 -46.18
N ARG A 358 7.92 5.96 -46.55
CA ARG A 358 7.29 4.75 -46.02
C ARG A 358 8.41 3.73 -45.73
N PRO A 359 8.29 2.92 -44.68
CA PRO A 359 9.11 1.74 -44.57
C PRO A 359 8.80 0.83 -45.77
N ARG A 360 9.84 0.46 -46.52
CA ARG A 360 9.76 -0.48 -47.64
C ARG A 360 10.87 -1.51 -47.47
N LYS A 361 10.58 -2.77 -47.80
CA LYS A 361 11.54 -3.88 -47.70
C LYS A 361 12.09 -3.99 -46.27
N VAL A 362 11.18 -4.08 -45.30
CA VAL A 362 11.52 -4.44 -43.92
C VAL A 362 12.22 -5.80 -43.94
N GLN A 363 13.44 -5.86 -43.43
CA GLN A 363 14.25 -7.08 -43.35
C GLN A 363 14.14 -7.74 -41.98
N MET A 364 14.09 -6.94 -40.92
CA MET A 364 13.91 -7.41 -39.55
C MET A 364 12.92 -6.51 -38.81
N ALA A 365 12.20 -7.09 -37.86
CA ALA A 365 11.33 -6.34 -36.97
C ALA A 365 11.45 -6.88 -35.54
N HIS A 366 11.42 -5.97 -34.57
CA HIS A 366 11.36 -6.29 -33.15
C HIS A 366 10.24 -5.50 -32.50
N TYR A 367 9.29 -6.19 -31.86
CA TYR A 367 8.19 -5.58 -31.13
C TYR A 367 8.21 -6.00 -29.66
N ARG A 368 8.09 -5.02 -28.76
CA ARG A 368 7.84 -5.27 -27.33
C ARG A 368 7.27 -4.04 -26.63
N LYS A 369 6.21 -4.21 -25.82
CA LYS A 369 5.58 -3.16 -24.99
C LYS A 369 5.22 -1.91 -25.81
N GLY A 370 4.46 -2.09 -26.90
CA GLY A 370 4.01 -0.97 -27.74
C GLY A 370 5.11 -0.21 -28.49
N THR A 371 6.35 -0.73 -28.51
CA THR A 371 7.46 -0.18 -29.30
C THR A 371 7.85 -1.17 -30.39
N LEU A 372 7.96 -0.68 -31.62
CA LEU A 372 8.36 -1.43 -32.81
C LEU A 372 9.62 -0.81 -33.40
N ILE A 373 10.62 -1.65 -33.65
CA ILE A 373 11.81 -1.29 -34.44
C ILE A 373 11.78 -2.09 -35.73
N LEU A 374 11.90 -1.40 -36.87
CA LEU A 374 12.01 -2.01 -38.19
C LEU A 374 13.37 -1.68 -38.79
N THR A 375 14.09 -2.67 -39.32
CA THR A 375 15.21 -2.41 -40.23
C THR A 375 14.71 -2.53 -41.66
N CYS A 376 14.89 -1.48 -42.45
CA CYS A 376 14.43 -1.40 -43.82
C CYS A 376 15.64 -1.31 -44.74
N GLY A 377 15.73 -2.25 -45.69
CA GLY A 377 16.76 -2.24 -46.72
C GLY A 377 16.30 -1.52 -47.98
N GLY A 378 17.23 -1.06 -48.82
CA GLY A 378 16.88 -0.30 -50.04
C GLY A 378 18.07 0.44 -50.63
N ASP A 379 17.81 1.64 -51.19
CA ASP A 379 18.87 2.54 -51.64
C ASP A 379 19.69 3.09 -50.46
N THR A 380 19.04 3.23 -49.30
CA THR A 380 19.65 3.58 -48.01
C THR A 380 19.11 2.65 -46.94
N GLU A 381 19.99 2.05 -46.15
CA GLU A 381 19.61 1.26 -44.98
C GLU A 381 19.05 2.21 -43.90
N SER A 382 17.97 1.80 -43.23
CA SER A 382 17.37 2.64 -42.18
C SER A 382 16.68 1.82 -41.09
N ALA A 383 16.79 2.27 -39.86
CA ALA A 383 15.99 1.81 -38.73
C ALA A 383 14.84 2.78 -38.47
N TRP A 384 13.62 2.26 -38.42
CA TRP A 384 12.42 2.99 -38.00
C TRP A 384 12.06 2.59 -36.59
N CYS A 385 11.93 3.57 -35.70
CA CYS A 385 11.44 3.39 -34.35
C CYS A 385 10.03 3.98 -34.26
N LEU A 386 9.05 3.15 -33.91
CA LEU A 386 7.66 3.53 -33.68
C LEU A 386 7.30 3.22 -32.23
N SER A 387 6.88 4.20 -31.44
CA SER A 387 6.57 3.98 -30.02
C SER A 387 5.35 4.75 -29.54
N ASN A 388 4.48 4.07 -28.81
CA ASN A 388 3.30 4.65 -28.15
C ASN A 388 3.67 5.47 -26.89
N ASP A 389 4.86 5.32 -26.32
CA ASP A 389 5.19 5.78 -24.96
C ASP A 389 4.97 7.28 -24.70
N ALA A 390 4.95 8.13 -25.73
CA ALA A 390 4.68 9.55 -25.61
C ALA A 390 3.19 9.91 -25.40
N TYR A 391 2.26 8.97 -25.67
CA TYR A 391 0.81 9.19 -25.66
C TYR A 391 0.04 8.27 -24.70
N PRO A 392 0.48 8.11 -23.43
CA PRO A 392 -0.02 7.08 -22.52
C PRO A 392 -1.50 7.24 -22.13
N PHE A 393 -2.04 8.46 -22.22
CA PHE A 393 -3.43 8.79 -21.86
C PHE A 393 -4.27 9.21 -23.07
N SER A 394 -3.78 8.99 -24.29
CA SER A 394 -4.54 9.28 -25.50
C SER A 394 -5.69 8.28 -25.66
N ASN A 395 -6.87 8.74 -26.07
CA ASN A 395 -8.02 7.87 -26.38
C ASN A 395 -7.93 7.21 -27.79
N CYS A 396 -6.77 7.28 -28.42
CA CYS A 396 -6.49 6.68 -29.72
C CYS A 396 -5.03 6.22 -29.80
N LEU A 397 -4.78 5.16 -30.57
CA LEU A 397 -3.44 4.64 -30.82
C LEU A 397 -2.63 5.65 -31.64
N ALA A 398 -1.74 6.39 -30.99
CA ALA A 398 -0.79 7.32 -31.60
C ALA A 398 0.64 6.87 -31.28
N GLU A 399 1.56 7.09 -32.22
CA GLU A 399 2.93 6.58 -32.13
C GLU A 399 3.92 7.65 -32.56
N THR A 400 4.93 7.90 -31.74
CA THR A 400 6.11 8.67 -32.19
C THR A 400 6.82 7.91 -33.29
N GLN A 401 7.35 8.62 -34.30
CA GLN A 401 8.22 8.03 -35.31
C GLN A 401 9.61 8.66 -35.28
N SER A 402 10.63 7.84 -35.41
CA SER A 402 12.01 8.30 -35.56
C SER A 402 12.73 7.41 -36.56
N ILE A 403 13.47 8.03 -37.47
CA ILE A 403 14.17 7.34 -38.54
C ILE A 403 15.67 7.55 -38.32
N LEU A 404 16.39 6.46 -38.11
CA LEU A 404 17.83 6.42 -38.02
C LEU A 404 18.35 5.82 -39.33
N PRO A 405 19.01 6.59 -40.21
CA PRO A 405 19.73 6.00 -41.33
C PRO A 405 20.89 5.18 -40.79
N LEU A 406 21.19 4.11 -41.53
CA LEU A 406 22.22 3.15 -41.19
C LEU A 406 23.22 3.04 -42.34
N ASP A 407 24.44 2.70 -41.95
CA ASP A 407 25.61 2.66 -42.83
C ASP A 407 25.82 1.33 -43.51
N SER A 408 25.05 0.39 -43.05
CA SER A 408 25.30 -0.99 -43.33
C SER A 408 24.06 -1.75 -42.99
N PRO A 409 23.79 -2.81 -43.75
CA PRO A 409 22.74 -3.73 -43.39
C PRO A 409 22.96 -4.25 -41.98
N VAL A 410 21.86 -4.32 -41.25
CA VAL A 410 21.81 -4.90 -39.91
C VAL A 410 21.74 -6.41 -40.05
N TRP A 411 22.57 -7.10 -39.29
CA TRP A 411 22.64 -8.56 -39.27
C TRP A 411 21.84 -9.13 -38.12
N ALA A 412 21.85 -8.42 -36.99
CA ALA A 412 21.08 -8.79 -35.81
C ALA A 412 20.52 -7.55 -35.12
N LEU A 413 19.30 -7.69 -34.62
CA LEU A 413 18.57 -6.68 -33.83
C LEU A 413 18.06 -7.37 -32.58
N ALA A 414 18.38 -6.81 -31.41
CA ALA A 414 17.84 -7.27 -30.14
C ALA A 414 17.68 -6.12 -29.15
N GLU A 415 16.78 -6.29 -28.18
CA GLU A 415 16.69 -5.43 -27.02
C GLU A 415 17.68 -5.91 -25.96
N ILE A 416 18.49 -4.99 -25.42
CA ILE A 416 19.34 -5.26 -24.27
C ILE A 416 18.44 -5.21 -23.02
N PRO A 417 18.36 -6.29 -22.23
CA PRO A 417 17.56 -6.30 -21.01
C PRO A 417 18.11 -5.26 -20.03
N GLY A 418 17.25 -4.33 -19.60
CA GLY A 418 17.58 -3.38 -18.53
C GLY A 418 17.22 -3.94 -17.16
N GLU A 419 18.13 -3.83 -16.20
CA GLU A 419 17.80 -4.12 -14.81
C GLU A 419 17.01 -2.96 -14.20
N SER A 420 15.73 -3.18 -13.90
CA SER A 420 14.94 -2.22 -13.12
C SER A 420 15.63 -1.96 -11.78
N ALA A 421 15.65 -0.69 -11.34
CA ALA A 421 16.25 -0.31 -10.07
C ALA A 421 15.57 -0.99 -8.87
N ILE A 422 14.33 -1.44 -9.06
CA ILE A 422 13.57 -2.23 -8.09
C ILE A 422 12.64 -3.21 -8.82
N GLN A 423 12.71 -4.49 -8.43
CA GLN A 423 11.80 -5.54 -8.91
C GLN A 423 10.99 -6.07 -7.72
N ILE A 424 9.68 -5.84 -7.70
CA ILE A 424 8.78 -6.36 -6.66
C ILE A 424 7.79 -7.33 -7.32
N GLU A 425 7.69 -8.54 -6.77
CA GLU A 425 6.78 -9.58 -7.26
C GLU A 425 5.32 -9.07 -7.23
N LYS A 426 4.64 -9.15 -8.37
CA LYS A 426 3.24 -8.74 -8.48
C LYS A 426 2.33 -9.84 -7.95
N GLN A 427 1.51 -9.52 -6.95
CA GLN A 427 0.54 -10.47 -6.40
C GLN A 427 -0.77 -10.57 -7.21
N ILE A 428 -1.07 -9.59 -8.07
CA ILE A 428 -2.34 -9.54 -8.83
C ILE A 428 -2.03 -9.14 -10.28
N ALA A 429 -2.23 -10.08 -11.22
CA ALA A 429 -2.00 -9.91 -12.66
C ALA A 429 -3.17 -9.23 -13.42
N SER A 430 -4.29 -8.93 -12.75
CA SER A 430 -5.52 -8.50 -13.43
C SER A 430 -5.49 -7.09 -14.03
N GLN A 431 -4.51 -6.26 -13.66
CA GLN A 431 -4.26 -4.96 -14.28
C GLN A 431 -2.87 -4.96 -14.90
N GLY A 432 -2.80 -4.65 -16.21
CA GLY A 432 -1.55 -4.58 -16.96
C GLY A 432 -0.56 -3.57 -16.39
N ASP A 433 0.68 -3.59 -16.90
CA ASP A 433 1.71 -2.64 -16.50
C ASP A 433 1.25 -1.20 -16.78
N PRO A 434 1.42 -0.26 -15.84
CA PRO A 434 1.15 1.14 -16.14
C PRO A 434 2.07 1.67 -17.24
N PRO A 435 1.72 2.78 -17.92
CA PRO A 435 2.53 3.33 -19.00
C PRO A 435 3.93 3.76 -18.55
N LEU A 436 4.89 3.84 -19.48
CA LEU A 436 6.29 4.21 -19.17
C LEU A 436 6.40 5.52 -18.37
N LEU A 437 5.56 6.51 -18.66
CA LEU A 437 5.51 7.80 -17.94
C LEU A 437 5.32 7.64 -16.42
N VAL A 438 4.62 6.59 -15.98
CA VAL A 438 4.38 6.28 -14.56
C VAL A 438 5.58 5.54 -13.95
N ARG A 439 6.28 4.73 -14.76
CA ARG A 439 7.37 3.81 -14.34
C ARG A 439 8.77 4.39 -14.51
N GLN A 440 8.91 5.52 -15.21
CA GLN A 440 10.17 6.08 -15.71
C GLN A 440 11.25 6.36 -14.64
N HIS A 441 10.88 6.55 -13.38
CA HIS A 441 11.83 6.73 -12.27
C HIS A 441 12.38 5.40 -11.72
N MET A 442 11.71 4.28 -12.01
CA MET A 442 12.07 2.94 -11.51
C MET A 442 12.85 2.12 -12.54
N GLU A 443 12.68 2.42 -13.82
CA GLU A 443 13.22 1.63 -14.92
C GLU A 443 14.27 2.45 -15.70
N PRO A 444 15.42 1.83 -16.06
CA PRO A 444 16.39 2.48 -16.94
C PRO A 444 15.81 2.68 -18.35
N PRO A 445 16.37 3.59 -19.15
CA PRO A 445 15.98 3.72 -20.55
C PRO A 445 16.24 2.40 -21.29
N ARG A 446 15.29 1.99 -22.13
CA ARG A 446 15.41 0.77 -22.93
C ARG A 446 16.51 0.97 -23.96
N LYS A 447 17.32 -0.07 -24.16
CA LYS A 447 18.42 -0.06 -25.12
C LYS A 447 18.20 -1.15 -26.16
N PHE A 448 18.49 -0.82 -27.41
CA PHE A 448 18.41 -1.74 -28.53
C PHE A 448 19.76 -1.76 -29.22
N ILE A 449 20.20 -2.93 -29.64
CA ILE A 449 21.49 -3.10 -30.28
C ILE A 449 21.28 -3.58 -31.71
N PHE A 450 21.96 -2.92 -32.64
CA PHE A 450 22.06 -3.28 -34.04
C PHE A 450 23.47 -3.77 -34.30
N LEU A 451 23.61 -5.03 -34.71
CA LEU A 451 24.89 -5.56 -35.14
C LEU A 451 25.03 -5.34 -36.64
N THR A 452 26.11 -4.68 -37.03
CA THR A 452 26.44 -4.37 -38.43
C THR A 452 27.84 -4.88 -38.76
N ALA A 453 28.20 -4.91 -40.03
CA ALA A 453 29.55 -5.29 -40.46
C ALA A 453 30.67 -4.39 -39.89
N GLN A 454 30.37 -3.16 -39.46
CA GLN A 454 31.35 -2.22 -38.90
C GLN A 454 31.40 -2.24 -37.37
N GLY A 455 30.43 -2.89 -36.73
CA GLY A 455 30.33 -2.95 -35.27
C GLY A 455 28.90 -2.92 -34.76
N ALA A 456 28.77 -2.76 -33.44
CA ALA A 456 27.50 -2.69 -32.75
C ALA A 456 27.06 -1.24 -32.52
N ILE A 457 25.83 -0.92 -32.88
CA ILE A 457 25.21 0.38 -32.64
C ILE A 457 24.17 0.21 -31.54
N VAL A 458 24.29 0.96 -30.44
CA VAL A 458 23.32 0.94 -29.34
C VAL A 458 22.40 2.15 -29.45
N LEU A 459 21.12 1.91 -29.70
CA LEU A 459 20.06 2.90 -29.66
C LEU A 459 19.43 2.92 -28.27
N ILE A 460 19.30 4.12 -27.71
CA ILE A 460 18.71 4.34 -26.39
C ILE A 460 17.35 5.00 -26.60
N GLN A 461 16.28 4.35 -26.14
CA GLN A 461 14.95 4.94 -26.15
C GLN A 461 14.85 5.99 -25.04
N VAL A 462 14.61 7.24 -25.44
CA VAL A 462 14.56 8.39 -24.54
C VAL A 462 13.24 8.39 -23.76
N ARG A 463 13.29 8.46 -22.42
CA ARG A 463 12.09 8.55 -21.57
C ARG A 463 11.61 10.01 -21.47
N PRO A 464 10.36 10.27 -21.04
CA PRO A 464 9.86 11.65 -20.84
C PRO A 464 10.76 12.51 -19.93
N VAL A 465 11.28 11.92 -18.85
CA VAL A 465 12.25 12.58 -17.95
C VAL A 465 13.57 12.94 -18.64
N ASP A 466 14.04 12.12 -19.59
CA ASP A 466 15.27 12.37 -20.33
C ASP A 466 15.06 13.49 -21.36
N ILE A 467 13.88 13.54 -22.00
CA ILE A 467 13.48 14.65 -22.89
C ILE A 467 13.49 15.97 -22.11
N LEU A 468 12.83 16.02 -20.95
CA LEU A 468 12.81 17.22 -20.12
C LEU A 468 14.22 17.61 -19.66
N ARG A 469 15.04 16.62 -19.26
CA ARG A 469 16.45 16.85 -18.90
C ARG A 469 17.21 17.50 -20.06
N GLN A 470 17.09 16.97 -21.27
CA GLN A 470 17.76 17.50 -22.46
C GLN A 470 17.28 18.91 -22.77
N LEU A 471 15.96 19.16 -22.76
CA LEU A 471 15.40 20.49 -22.99
C LEU A 471 15.95 21.52 -21.98
N LEU A 472 16.00 21.20 -20.70
CA LEU A 472 16.53 22.11 -19.67
C LEU A 472 18.02 22.40 -19.87
N LEU A 473 18.81 21.40 -20.28
CA LEU A 473 20.25 21.54 -20.54
C LEU A 473 20.53 22.38 -21.80
N GLU A 474 19.85 22.08 -22.91
CA GLU A 474 20.02 22.78 -24.19
C GLU A 474 19.57 24.23 -24.12
N GLN A 475 18.42 24.48 -23.48
CA GLN A 475 17.84 25.80 -23.33
C GLN A 475 18.46 26.60 -22.18
N ARG A 476 19.34 25.98 -21.37
CA ARG A 476 20.01 26.57 -20.20
C ARG A 476 19.05 27.21 -19.20
N GLY A 477 17.88 26.62 -19.03
CA GLY A 477 16.86 27.11 -18.10
C GLY A 477 15.43 26.73 -18.48
N PRO A 478 14.47 27.01 -17.58
CA PRO A 478 13.08 26.64 -17.77
C PRO A 478 12.27 27.65 -18.60
N ASP A 479 12.71 28.91 -18.72
CA ASP A 479 11.95 30.02 -19.29
C ASP A 479 11.96 30.05 -20.83
N THR A 480 11.60 28.94 -21.47
CA THR A 480 11.59 28.83 -22.95
C THR A 480 10.31 28.21 -23.48
N GLU A 481 9.97 28.53 -24.73
CA GLU A 481 8.77 27.97 -25.37
C GLU A 481 8.87 26.45 -25.56
N ALA A 482 10.08 25.89 -25.70
CA ALA A 482 10.30 24.46 -25.81
C ALA A 482 9.93 23.70 -24.52
N VAL A 483 10.34 24.22 -23.35
CA VAL A 483 9.97 23.64 -22.05
C VAL A 483 8.47 23.83 -21.79
N LYS A 484 7.91 24.98 -22.15
CA LYS A 484 6.46 25.21 -22.06
C LYS A 484 5.65 24.27 -22.96
N ALA A 485 6.11 24.00 -24.18
CA ALA A 485 5.49 23.05 -25.09
C ALA A 485 5.50 21.61 -24.53
N TYR A 486 6.55 21.22 -23.80
CA TYR A 486 6.59 19.94 -23.10
C TYR A 486 5.44 19.82 -22.07
N PHE A 487 5.21 20.86 -21.26
CA PHE A 487 4.10 20.89 -20.29
C PHE A 487 2.72 20.85 -20.95
N GLN A 488 2.57 21.46 -22.12
CA GLN A 488 1.34 21.40 -22.91
C GLN A 488 1.11 20.00 -23.51
N THR A 489 2.17 19.26 -23.81
CA THR A 489 2.08 17.93 -24.45
C THR A 489 1.73 16.82 -23.46
N GLN A 490 2.33 16.79 -22.26
CA GLN A 490 2.17 15.68 -21.29
C GLN A 490 1.02 15.88 -20.27
N SER A 491 0.34 17.03 -20.31
CA SER A 491 -0.47 17.61 -19.24
C SER A 491 0.38 18.26 -18.12
N PRO A 492 -0.07 19.38 -17.53
CA PRO A 492 0.72 20.09 -16.53
C PRO A 492 1.04 19.27 -15.27
N GLU A 493 0.12 18.42 -14.79
CA GLU A 493 0.31 17.59 -13.60
C GLU A 493 1.38 16.51 -13.80
N GLN A 494 1.37 15.88 -14.97
CA GLN A 494 2.31 14.84 -15.38
C GLN A 494 3.72 15.42 -15.62
N ALA A 495 3.78 16.59 -16.25
CA ALA A 495 5.02 17.34 -16.42
C ALA A 495 5.59 17.78 -15.05
N CYS A 496 4.76 18.25 -14.12
CA CYS A 496 5.16 18.53 -12.74
C CYS A 496 5.74 17.29 -12.03
N ALA A 497 5.09 16.13 -12.14
CA ALA A 497 5.62 14.89 -11.59
C ALA A 497 6.99 14.52 -12.19
N THR A 498 7.16 14.76 -13.50
CA THR A 498 8.45 14.54 -14.18
C THR A 498 9.53 15.53 -13.71
N CYS A 499 9.17 16.80 -13.48
CA CYS A 499 10.08 17.79 -12.90
C CYS A 499 10.55 17.36 -11.50
N LEU A 500 9.68 16.78 -10.68
CA LEU A 500 10.05 16.33 -9.33
C LEU A 500 11.12 15.23 -9.36
N ILE A 501 11.09 14.33 -10.36
CA ILE A 501 12.16 13.32 -10.54
C ILE A 501 13.52 14.03 -10.67
N LEU A 502 13.62 15.04 -11.55
CA LEU A 502 14.86 15.79 -11.77
C LEU A 502 15.21 16.72 -10.59
N ALA A 503 14.22 17.34 -9.96
CA ALA A 503 14.40 18.25 -8.83
C ALA A 503 14.86 17.54 -7.55
N THR A 504 14.57 16.24 -7.43
CA THR A 504 15.01 15.40 -6.29
C THR A 504 16.36 14.72 -6.51
N LEU A 505 17.10 15.04 -7.59
CA LEU A 505 18.46 14.52 -7.78
C LEU A 505 19.45 15.20 -6.81
N GLU A 506 19.94 14.47 -5.81
CA GLU A 506 20.79 15.02 -4.74
C GLU A 506 22.29 15.12 -5.09
N SER A 507 22.70 14.70 -6.30
CA SER A 507 24.11 14.75 -6.73
C SER A 507 24.57 16.18 -7.07
N SER A 508 25.80 16.53 -6.66
CA SER A 508 26.44 17.83 -6.95
C SER A 508 26.53 18.13 -8.45
N GLN A 509 26.73 17.11 -9.29
CA GLN A 509 26.75 17.24 -10.74
C GLN A 509 25.38 17.61 -11.32
N ASN A 510 24.29 17.25 -10.65
CA ASN A 510 22.92 17.52 -11.08
C ASN A 510 22.32 18.77 -10.41
N ALA A 511 23.05 19.50 -9.56
CA ALA A 511 22.50 20.60 -8.76
C ALA A 511 21.84 21.70 -9.61
N GLN A 512 22.51 22.12 -10.70
CA GLN A 512 21.96 23.13 -11.62
C GLN A 512 20.71 22.63 -12.35
N LEU A 513 20.72 21.37 -12.79
CA LEU A 513 19.57 20.74 -13.44
C LEU A 513 18.38 20.64 -12.48
N ALA A 514 18.63 20.22 -11.23
CA ALA A 514 17.62 20.12 -10.19
C ALA A 514 17.02 21.50 -9.86
N GLU A 515 17.85 22.56 -9.85
CA GLU A 515 17.37 23.93 -9.70
C GLU A 515 16.47 24.37 -10.87
N TRP A 516 16.88 24.12 -12.12
CA TRP A 516 16.07 24.44 -13.29
C TRP A 516 14.75 23.66 -13.33
N ALA A 517 14.77 22.37 -12.98
CA ALA A 517 13.57 21.57 -12.85
C ALA A 517 12.64 22.07 -11.72
N THR A 518 13.21 22.50 -10.59
CA THR A 518 12.47 23.13 -9.49
C THR A 518 11.79 24.42 -9.95
N ARG A 519 12.50 25.27 -10.70
CA ARG A 519 11.93 26.50 -11.26
C ARG A 519 10.83 26.20 -12.28
N ALA A 520 11.03 25.23 -13.19
CA ALA A 520 10.00 24.79 -14.14
C ALA A 520 8.72 24.30 -13.43
N PHE A 521 8.89 23.49 -12.38
CA PHE A 521 7.79 23.01 -11.54
C PHE A 521 6.95 24.16 -10.97
N PHE A 522 7.59 25.20 -10.42
CA PHE A 522 6.87 26.35 -9.89
C PHE A 522 6.27 27.25 -10.99
N LEU A 523 7.00 27.48 -12.07
CA LEU A 523 6.62 28.39 -13.15
C LEU A 523 5.37 27.90 -13.89
N TYR A 524 5.37 26.62 -14.29
CA TYR A 524 4.29 26.05 -15.10
C TYR A 524 3.25 25.31 -14.25
N GLY A 525 3.65 24.77 -13.08
CA GLY A 525 2.73 24.05 -12.18
C GLY A 525 1.81 24.93 -11.36
N SER A 526 2.07 26.25 -11.27
CA SER A 526 1.24 27.19 -10.51
C SER A 526 0.04 27.74 -11.28
N GLN A 527 -0.08 27.47 -12.59
CA GLN A 527 -1.21 27.94 -13.40
C GLN A 527 -2.48 27.16 -13.08
N ARG A 528 -3.57 27.87 -12.76
CA ARG A 528 -4.92 27.30 -12.61
C ARG A 528 -5.66 27.49 -13.95
N LEU A 529 -6.11 26.40 -14.58
CA LEU A 529 -6.91 26.47 -15.80
C LEU A 529 -8.32 26.95 -15.42
N PHE A 530 -8.62 28.23 -15.68
CA PHE A 530 -9.97 28.77 -15.51
C PHE A 530 -10.86 28.30 -16.67
N ASN A 531 -11.92 27.56 -16.36
CA ASN A 531 -13.02 27.37 -17.29
C ASN A 531 -13.82 28.68 -17.38
N GLY A 532 -13.56 29.47 -18.42
CA GLY A 532 -14.42 30.61 -18.80
C GLY A 532 -13.65 31.82 -19.34
N GLN A 533 -13.79 32.05 -20.64
CA GLN A 533 -13.37 33.24 -21.41
C GLN A 533 -11.86 33.39 -21.68
N THR A 534 -11.44 32.93 -22.85
CA THR A 534 -10.23 33.44 -23.53
C THR A 534 -10.50 34.86 -24.04
N PRO A 535 -9.68 35.89 -23.70
CA PRO A 535 -9.71 37.15 -24.40
C PRO A 535 -9.01 36.97 -25.75
N GLU A 536 -9.77 37.09 -26.84
CA GLU A 536 -9.23 37.22 -28.19
C GLU A 536 -8.43 38.53 -28.29
N LEU A 537 -7.11 38.43 -28.21
CA LEU A 537 -6.20 39.49 -28.68
C LEU A 537 -5.43 38.93 -29.88
N GLN A 538 -5.82 39.44 -31.04
CA GLN A 538 -5.30 39.10 -32.35
C GLN A 538 -3.77 39.26 -32.40
N SER A 539 -3.05 38.15 -32.58
CA SER A 539 -1.68 38.16 -33.08
C SER A 539 -1.59 37.24 -34.31
N PRO A 540 -0.80 37.54 -35.36
CA PRO A 540 -0.97 36.91 -36.67
C PRO A 540 -0.39 35.49 -36.80
N PHE A 541 0.03 34.86 -35.70
CA PHE A 541 0.73 33.56 -35.72
C PHE A 541 0.10 32.47 -34.84
N SER A 542 -1.12 32.67 -34.34
CA SER A 542 -1.80 31.73 -33.42
C SER A 542 -2.66 30.64 -34.08
N ASN A 543 -2.57 30.44 -35.41
CA ASN A 543 -3.42 29.46 -36.10
C ASN A 543 -2.92 28.00 -36.10
N ILE A 544 -1.76 27.67 -35.50
CA ILE A 544 -1.20 26.31 -35.59
C ILE A 544 -1.28 25.50 -34.28
N THR A 545 -1.46 26.12 -33.11
CA THR A 545 -1.28 25.38 -31.83
C THR A 545 -2.45 25.40 -30.84
N VAL A 546 -3.50 26.19 -31.07
CA VAL A 546 -4.63 26.29 -30.11
C VAL A 546 -5.82 25.36 -30.45
N ASN A 547 -5.83 24.73 -31.63
CA ASN A 547 -6.90 23.80 -32.04
C ASN A 547 -6.70 22.33 -31.61
N LEU A 548 -5.61 21.98 -30.90
CA LEU A 548 -5.23 20.58 -30.65
C LEU A 548 -5.83 19.92 -29.39
N LEU A 549 -6.49 20.66 -28.50
CA LEU A 549 -6.92 20.10 -27.20
C LEU A 549 -8.44 19.99 -26.97
N THR A 550 -9.31 20.58 -27.81
CA THR A 550 -10.78 20.47 -27.59
C THR A 550 -11.68 20.42 -28.83
N ASN A 551 -11.17 20.33 -30.07
CA ASN A 551 -12.03 20.03 -31.22
C ASN A 551 -11.35 19.11 -32.24
N ASP A 552 -11.98 17.96 -32.51
CA ASP A 552 -11.80 17.08 -33.67
C ASP A 552 -10.35 16.82 -34.13
N ILE A 553 -9.57 16.04 -33.37
CA ILE A 553 -8.48 15.26 -33.98
C ILE A 553 -9.17 14.23 -34.90
N ARG A 554 -9.10 14.47 -36.21
CA ARG A 554 -9.40 13.43 -37.20
C ARG A 554 -8.30 12.37 -37.02
N THR A 555 -8.72 11.18 -36.63
CA THR A 555 -7.86 9.99 -36.58
C THR A 555 -8.53 8.90 -37.41
N SER A 556 -7.71 7.99 -37.93
CA SER A 556 -8.15 6.88 -38.77
C SER A 556 -8.91 5.76 -38.02
N THR A 557 -9.00 5.84 -36.70
CA THR A 557 -9.71 4.87 -35.87
C THR A 557 -11.23 5.06 -36.04
N PRO A 558 -12.02 3.99 -36.32
CA PRO A 558 -13.46 4.11 -36.52
C PRO A 558 -14.15 4.89 -35.39
N ARG A 559 -15.04 5.83 -35.75
CA ARG A 559 -15.88 6.56 -34.80
C ARG A 559 -17.11 5.70 -34.49
N LEU A 560 -17.40 5.46 -33.21
CA LEU A 560 -18.79 5.25 -32.79
C LEU A 560 -19.51 6.60 -32.97
N PRO A 561 -20.76 6.64 -33.46
CA PRO A 561 -21.60 7.81 -33.26
C PRO A 561 -21.56 8.10 -31.76
N TYR A 562 -21.26 9.35 -31.41
CA TYR A 562 -21.47 9.84 -30.07
C TYR A 562 -22.88 9.39 -29.65
N PHE A 563 -23.00 8.55 -28.62
CA PHE A 563 -24.25 8.51 -27.89
C PHE A 563 -24.35 9.88 -27.24
N ASP A 564 -25.01 10.78 -27.94
CA ASP A 564 -25.43 12.06 -27.43
C ASP A 564 -26.29 11.75 -26.21
N ASN A 565 -25.77 12.02 -25.01
CA ASN A 565 -26.48 11.81 -23.76
C ASN A 565 -27.59 12.88 -23.55
N ARG A 566 -28.12 13.39 -24.66
CA ARG A 566 -29.18 14.40 -24.76
C ARG A 566 -30.49 13.85 -25.33
N SER A 567 -30.81 12.57 -25.15
CA SER A 567 -32.23 12.15 -25.23
C SER A 567 -32.46 10.71 -24.76
N GLN A 568 -32.50 10.51 -23.44
CA GLN A 568 -33.54 9.68 -22.82
C GLN A 568 -34.20 10.46 -21.68
N MET A 569 -34.87 11.55 -22.04
CA MET A 569 -36.03 12.01 -21.26
C MET A 569 -37.28 11.48 -21.95
N MET A 570 -37.66 10.23 -21.61
CA MET A 570 -39.05 9.82 -21.76
C MET A 570 -39.85 10.64 -20.74
N ARG A 571 -40.69 11.53 -21.26
CA ARG A 571 -41.68 12.29 -20.49
C ARG A 571 -42.63 11.31 -19.79
N THR A 572 -42.62 11.33 -18.47
CA THR A 572 -43.80 11.02 -17.65
C THR A 572 -44.15 12.28 -16.83
N PRO A 573 -45.44 12.67 -16.77
CA PRO A 573 -45.81 13.92 -16.12
C PRO A 573 -45.92 13.78 -14.60
N GLN A 574 -45.40 14.80 -13.90
CA GLN A 574 -45.80 15.31 -12.57
C GLN A 574 -45.56 14.46 -11.30
N ASN A 575 -44.60 14.87 -10.46
CA ASN A 575 -44.86 15.66 -9.24
C ASN A 575 -43.53 16.03 -8.52
N PRO A 576 -43.40 17.20 -7.86
CA PRO A 576 -42.13 17.65 -7.30
C PRO A 576 -42.03 17.35 -5.79
N GLN A 577 -41.20 16.38 -5.37
CA GLN A 577 -40.70 16.31 -3.99
C GLN A 577 -39.27 15.76 -3.90
N ASN A 578 -38.41 16.59 -3.31
CA ASN A 578 -37.07 16.41 -2.76
C ASN A 578 -36.48 15.00 -2.65
N GLY A 579 -35.31 14.84 -3.28
CA GLY A 579 -34.29 13.86 -2.93
C GLY A 579 -32.93 14.34 -3.45
N GLY A 580 -32.18 15.04 -2.61
CA GLY A 580 -30.84 15.55 -2.95
C GLY A 580 -29.81 14.43 -2.96
N ALA A 581 -29.31 14.07 -4.13
CA ALA A 581 -28.02 13.43 -4.27
C ALA A 581 -26.99 14.56 -4.45
N GLU A 582 -26.14 14.76 -3.45
CA GLU A 582 -25.03 15.70 -3.51
C GLU A 582 -24.02 15.25 -4.58
N ALA A 583 -24.10 15.87 -5.76
CA ALA A 583 -22.98 15.89 -6.69
C ALA A 583 -21.90 16.81 -6.09
N THR A 584 -20.89 16.22 -5.45
CA THR A 584 -19.69 16.94 -5.01
C THR A 584 -19.01 17.59 -6.21
N GLY A 585 -18.95 18.92 -6.23
CA GLY A 585 -18.23 19.66 -7.26
C GLY A 585 -16.77 19.22 -7.33
N LEU A 586 -16.25 19.00 -8.53
CA LEU A 586 -14.84 18.74 -8.78
C LEU A 586 -14.02 19.96 -8.36
N GLN A 587 -13.50 19.92 -7.14
CA GLN A 587 -12.58 20.88 -6.57
C GLN A 587 -11.24 20.81 -7.32
N GLN A 588 -10.86 21.90 -8.01
CA GLN A 588 -9.71 21.91 -8.91
C GLN A 588 -8.46 22.45 -8.20
N PHE A 589 -7.56 21.55 -7.80
CA PHE A 589 -6.24 21.89 -7.26
C PHE A 589 -5.26 22.33 -8.37
N SER A 590 -4.16 22.97 -7.99
CA SER A 590 -3.10 23.36 -8.94
C SER A 590 -2.36 22.15 -9.53
N ALA A 591 -1.74 22.31 -10.70
CA ALA A 591 -0.98 21.25 -11.34
C ALA A 591 0.24 20.79 -10.52
N LYS A 592 0.85 21.69 -9.73
CA LYS A 592 1.92 21.35 -8.78
C LYS A 592 1.42 20.46 -7.63
N HIS A 593 0.19 20.67 -7.15
CA HIS A 593 -0.44 19.84 -6.13
C HIS A 593 -0.69 18.43 -6.69
N GLY A 594 -1.33 18.33 -7.85
CA GLY A 594 -1.54 17.06 -8.54
C GLY A 594 -0.22 16.35 -8.84
N GLY A 595 0.80 17.07 -9.34
CA GLY A 595 2.12 16.52 -9.62
C GLY A 595 2.85 15.95 -8.39
N LEU A 596 2.71 16.57 -7.21
CA LEU A 596 3.25 16.05 -5.95
C LEU A 596 2.59 14.73 -5.54
N TYR A 597 1.26 14.67 -5.58
CA TYR A 597 0.52 13.45 -5.24
C TYR A 597 0.75 12.33 -6.26
N LEU A 598 0.84 12.65 -7.56
CA LEU A 598 1.23 11.69 -8.60
C LEU A 598 2.61 11.10 -8.33
N TYR A 599 3.62 11.94 -8.03
CA TYR A 599 4.97 11.46 -7.79
C TYR A 599 5.05 10.57 -6.54
N ILE A 600 4.38 10.94 -5.45
CA ILE A 600 4.31 10.11 -4.23
C ILE A 600 3.58 8.80 -4.49
N GLY A 601 2.44 8.87 -5.21
CA GLY A 601 1.71 7.70 -5.65
C GLY A 601 2.60 6.74 -6.44
N ARG A 602 3.43 7.26 -7.34
CA ARG A 602 4.39 6.47 -8.14
C ARG A 602 5.51 5.84 -7.34
N ILE A 603 6.03 6.53 -6.33
CA ILE A 603 7.07 5.99 -5.43
C ILE A 603 6.49 4.84 -4.58
N LEU A 604 5.27 5.01 -4.06
CA LEU A 604 4.63 4.06 -3.16
C LEU A 604 3.88 2.92 -3.86
N ARG A 605 3.42 3.12 -5.11
CA ARG A 605 2.64 2.16 -5.91
C ARG A 605 3.13 0.71 -5.84
N PRO A 606 4.44 0.40 -5.89
CA PRO A 606 4.92 -0.99 -5.89
C PRO A 606 4.62 -1.74 -4.60
N ILE A 607 4.57 -1.04 -3.47
CA ILE A 607 4.35 -1.63 -2.15
C ILE A 607 2.98 -1.32 -1.57
N TRP A 608 2.29 -0.29 -2.06
CA TRP A 608 1.08 0.29 -1.45
C TRP A 608 0.03 -0.75 -1.05
N ASN A 609 -0.35 -1.61 -2.01
CA ASN A 609 -1.33 -2.68 -1.78
C ASN A 609 -0.69 -4.06 -1.52
N LEU A 610 0.64 -4.11 -1.38
CA LEU A 610 1.38 -5.33 -1.10
C LEU A 610 1.25 -5.68 0.38
N ARG A 611 1.01 -6.95 0.69
CA ARG A 611 1.03 -7.45 2.08
C ARG A 611 2.42 -7.28 2.67
N CYS A 612 2.55 -6.99 3.96
CA CYS A 612 3.85 -6.76 4.60
C CYS A 612 4.70 -8.03 4.72
N ILE A 613 4.05 -9.18 4.96
CA ILE A 613 4.72 -10.48 5.20
C ILE A 613 4.13 -11.60 4.33
N LYS A 614 4.96 -12.59 4.00
CA LYS A 614 4.60 -13.85 3.32
C LYS A 614 5.06 -15.06 4.15
N GLN A 615 4.34 -16.16 4.06
CA GLN A 615 4.67 -17.42 4.72
C GLN A 615 5.13 -18.42 3.67
N ASP A 616 6.32 -18.99 3.85
CA ASP A 616 6.86 -20.03 2.97
C ASP A 616 7.05 -21.34 3.76
N SER A 617 6.83 -22.46 3.09
CA SER A 617 6.95 -23.80 3.67
C SER A 617 8.21 -24.46 3.11
N ASN A 618 9.25 -24.58 3.93
CA ASN A 618 10.46 -25.30 3.51
C ASN A 618 10.14 -26.78 3.24
N GLN A 619 10.98 -27.45 2.44
CA GLN A 619 10.86 -28.88 2.08
C GLN A 619 10.74 -29.85 3.30
N ALA A 620 11.07 -29.38 4.51
CA ALA A 620 10.92 -30.10 5.78
C ALA A 620 9.60 -29.81 6.55
N GLY A 621 8.64 -29.10 5.96
CA GLY A 621 7.32 -28.81 6.57
C GLY A 621 7.31 -27.73 7.66
N LYS A 622 8.44 -27.03 7.89
CA LYS A 622 8.51 -25.90 8.84
C LYS A 622 8.15 -24.60 8.12
N THR A 623 7.06 -23.97 8.54
CA THR A 623 6.62 -22.67 8.03
C THR A 623 7.45 -21.53 8.59
N GLN A 624 8.05 -20.72 7.72
CA GLN A 624 8.80 -19.51 8.08
C GLN A 624 8.13 -18.27 7.48
N ILE A 625 8.15 -17.17 8.22
CA ILE A 625 7.57 -15.88 7.82
C ILE A 625 8.70 -14.98 7.30
N PHE A 626 8.51 -14.40 6.12
CA PHE A 626 9.46 -13.48 5.49
C PHE A 626 8.77 -12.17 5.15
N SER A 627 9.53 -11.07 5.04
CA SER A 627 8.99 -9.85 4.43
C SER A 627 8.75 -10.09 2.93
N THR A 628 7.70 -9.47 2.40
CA THR A 628 7.47 -9.43 0.95
C THR A 628 8.46 -8.53 0.22
N VAL A 629 9.10 -7.59 0.93
CA VAL A 629 10.05 -6.62 0.37
C VAL A 629 11.35 -6.69 1.18
N ASN A 630 12.50 -6.76 0.50
CA ASN A 630 13.81 -6.84 1.15
C ASN A 630 14.34 -5.45 1.57
N SER A 631 15.40 -5.41 2.39
CA SER A 631 15.98 -4.14 2.89
C SER A 631 16.47 -3.20 1.77
N THR A 632 17.02 -3.75 0.68
CA THR A 632 17.51 -2.95 -0.47
C THR A 632 16.37 -2.26 -1.22
N GLN A 633 15.27 -2.98 -1.47
CA GLN A 633 14.07 -2.48 -2.13
C GLN A 633 13.38 -1.40 -1.29
N VAL A 634 13.23 -1.62 0.03
CA VAL A 634 12.68 -0.62 0.96
C VAL A 634 13.59 0.61 1.03
N GLY A 635 14.91 0.40 1.07
CA GLY A 635 15.91 1.46 1.08
C GLY A 635 15.84 2.36 -0.16
N TRP A 636 15.60 1.77 -1.35
CA TRP A 636 15.41 2.53 -2.58
C TRP A 636 14.18 3.43 -2.53
N ILE A 637 13.02 2.88 -2.13
CA ILE A 637 11.77 3.64 -1.99
C ILE A 637 11.92 4.76 -0.94
N LEU A 638 12.53 4.43 0.20
CA LEU A 638 12.80 5.38 1.28
C LEU A 638 13.69 6.54 0.82
N GLY A 639 14.73 6.27 0.02
CA GLY A 639 15.62 7.30 -0.54
C GLY A 639 14.86 8.33 -1.37
N HIS A 640 13.96 7.89 -2.26
CA HIS A 640 13.13 8.78 -3.07
C HIS A 640 12.16 9.62 -2.21
N LEU A 641 11.54 9.03 -1.19
CA LEU A 641 10.66 9.77 -0.27
C LEU A 641 11.44 10.79 0.57
N GLN A 642 12.64 10.44 1.03
CA GLN A 642 13.52 11.34 1.77
C GLN A 642 13.99 12.53 0.90
N ALA A 643 14.36 12.28 -0.34
CA ALA A 643 14.72 13.34 -1.29
C ALA A 643 13.54 14.29 -1.55
N LEU A 644 12.33 13.76 -1.71
CA LEU A 644 11.12 14.57 -1.86
C LEU A 644 10.78 15.34 -0.58
N ARG A 645 10.95 14.74 0.60
CA ARG A 645 10.81 15.42 1.90
C ARG A 645 11.77 16.60 2.01
N SER A 646 13.03 16.40 1.63
CA SER A 646 14.06 17.45 1.56
C SER A 646 13.67 18.56 0.59
N PHE A 647 13.17 18.21 -0.60
CA PHE A 647 12.66 19.17 -1.58
C PHE A 647 11.52 20.03 -1.01
N LEU A 648 10.52 19.42 -0.38
CA LEU A 648 9.40 20.16 0.22
C LEU A 648 9.87 21.07 1.34
N ASN A 649 10.73 20.59 2.25
CA ASN A 649 11.26 21.40 3.34
C ASN A 649 12.00 22.64 2.83
N LYS A 650 12.84 22.50 1.79
CA LYS A 650 13.56 23.62 1.17
C LYS A 650 12.62 24.65 0.52
N ASN A 651 11.56 24.19 -0.15
CA ASN A 651 10.75 25.05 -1.02
C ASN A 651 9.42 25.53 -0.41
N THR A 652 9.03 25.05 0.78
CA THR A 652 7.80 25.48 1.49
C THR A 652 7.72 26.99 1.78
N HIS A 653 8.85 27.72 1.81
CA HIS A 653 8.87 29.18 1.96
C HIS A 653 8.61 29.94 0.65
N ILE A 654 8.89 29.34 -0.51
CA ILE A 654 8.78 30.00 -1.83
C ILE A 654 7.32 30.19 -2.24
N SER A 655 6.43 29.27 -1.84
CA SER A 655 4.97 29.42 -2.02
C SER A 655 4.36 30.57 -1.22
N LYS A 656 5.03 31.09 -0.17
CA LYS A 656 4.53 32.23 0.61
C LYS A 656 4.83 33.59 -0.05
N SER A 657 5.82 33.67 -0.95
CA SER A 657 6.31 34.93 -1.51
C SER A 657 5.62 35.36 -2.81
N HIS A 658 4.96 34.46 -3.53
CA HIS A 658 4.37 34.76 -4.85
C HIS A 658 2.89 35.20 -4.80
N GLY A 659 2.34 35.44 -3.60
CA GLY A 659 1.03 36.06 -3.40
C GLY A 659 1.05 37.60 -3.30
N GLY A 660 2.20 38.24 -3.51
CA GLY A 660 2.34 39.69 -3.44
C GLY A 660 1.89 40.39 -4.72
N MET A 661 0.69 40.99 -4.69
CA MET A 661 0.23 41.97 -5.69
C MET A 661 1.29 43.06 -5.93
N ARG A 662 1.62 43.29 -7.21
CA ARG A 662 2.16 44.59 -7.64
C ARG A 662 1.06 45.63 -7.45
N ASN A 663 1.21 46.49 -6.44
CA ASN A 663 0.38 47.67 -6.27
C ASN A 663 0.66 48.68 -7.38
N ILE A 664 -0.34 48.93 -8.22
CA ILE A 664 -0.47 50.20 -8.94
C ILE A 664 -1.82 50.78 -8.52
N ASN A 665 -1.77 51.99 -7.99
CA ASN A 665 -2.89 52.81 -7.54
C ASN A 665 -4.04 52.82 -8.55
N ASP A 666 -5.26 52.49 -8.11
CA ASP A 666 -6.42 53.37 -8.29
C ASP A 666 -7.59 52.95 -7.37
N GLY A 667 -8.35 53.94 -6.92
CA GLY A 667 -9.32 53.79 -5.83
C GLY A 667 -10.68 53.20 -6.19
N PHE A 668 -11.45 53.00 -5.12
CA PHE A 668 -12.91 52.76 -5.01
C PHE A 668 -13.45 51.32 -5.21
N ASP A 669 -14.12 50.87 -4.14
CA ASP A 669 -15.20 49.88 -4.02
C ASP A 669 -15.03 48.47 -4.59
N ASN A 670 -14.88 47.46 -3.70
CA ASN A 670 -15.45 46.11 -3.85
C ASN A 670 -15.14 45.19 -2.63
N THR A 671 -16.04 45.14 -1.63
CA THR A 671 -15.91 44.28 -0.44
C THR A 671 -16.70 42.96 -0.50
N THR A 672 -17.15 42.54 -1.69
CA THR A 672 -18.02 41.34 -1.84
C THR A 672 -17.54 40.31 -2.86
N ILE A 673 -16.39 40.52 -3.52
CA ILE A 673 -15.83 39.57 -4.51
C ILE A 673 -14.62 38.78 -3.94
N ALA A 674 -14.05 39.19 -2.80
CA ALA A 674 -12.84 38.58 -2.24
C ALA A 674 -13.03 37.22 -1.52
N SER A 675 -14.25 36.87 -1.09
CA SER A 675 -14.48 35.67 -0.26
C SER A 675 -14.47 34.35 -1.04
N GLN A 676 -14.87 34.33 -2.30
CA GLN A 676 -14.90 33.09 -3.11
C GLN A 676 -13.52 32.62 -3.62
N TYR A 677 -12.51 33.48 -3.61
CA TYR A 677 -11.16 33.13 -4.10
C TYR A 677 -10.20 32.63 -3.00
N GLN A 678 -10.56 32.84 -1.73
CA GLN A 678 -9.68 32.52 -0.60
C GLN A 678 -9.82 31.06 -0.15
N GLU A 679 -11.01 30.47 -0.23
CA GLU A 679 -11.27 29.07 0.14
C GLU A 679 -10.42 28.05 -0.62
N PRO A 680 -10.31 28.07 -1.97
CA PRO A 680 -9.53 27.07 -2.71
C PRO A 680 -8.01 27.15 -2.48
N ILE A 681 -7.50 28.30 -2.01
CA ILE A 681 -6.08 28.48 -1.68
C ILE A 681 -5.78 27.90 -0.29
N VAL A 682 -6.69 28.11 0.67
CA VAL A 682 -6.57 27.56 2.02
C VAL A 682 -6.69 26.04 1.99
N GLU A 683 -7.58 25.48 1.19
CA GLU A 683 -7.77 24.03 1.06
C GLU A 683 -6.57 23.35 0.39
N GLU A 684 -6.03 23.92 -0.68
CA GLU A 684 -4.79 23.43 -1.30
C GLU A 684 -3.64 23.44 -0.30
N ARG A 685 -3.52 24.51 0.49
CA ARG A 685 -2.51 24.61 1.55
C ARG A 685 -2.71 23.52 2.61
N ASN A 686 -3.92 23.33 3.11
CA ASN A 686 -4.24 22.29 4.10
C ASN A 686 -3.90 20.89 3.56
N SER A 687 -4.21 20.62 2.29
CA SER A 687 -3.86 19.36 1.64
C SER A 687 -2.33 19.17 1.52
N LEU A 688 -1.57 20.22 1.18
CA LEU A 688 -0.11 20.15 1.11
C LEU A 688 0.55 20.01 2.49
N ASP A 689 -0.01 20.65 3.52
CA ASP A 689 0.43 20.50 4.91
C ASP A 689 0.18 19.05 5.39
N ALA A 690 -0.99 18.48 5.06
CA ALA A 690 -1.29 17.06 5.30
C ALA A 690 -0.33 16.12 4.55
N LEU A 691 0.00 16.45 3.29
CA LEU A 691 0.97 15.70 2.50
C LEU A 691 2.36 15.70 3.13
N LYS A 692 2.81 16.83 3.68
CA LYS A 692 4.09 16.94 4.38
C LYS A 692 4.14 16.04 5.62
N ILE A 693 3.06 16.01 6.40
CA ILE A 693 2.91 15.10 7.55
C ILE A 693 2.98 13.65 7.06
N PHE A 694 2.22 13.32 6.03
CA PHE A 694 2.19 11.97 5.44
C PHE A 694 3.56 11.49 4.95
N ILE A 695 4.30 12.28 4.18
CA ILE A 695 5.63 11.89 3.68
C ILE A 695 6.60 11.66 4.85
N THR A 696 6.54 12.52 5.87
CA THR A 696 7.38 12.39 7.06
C THR A 696 7.07 11.06 7.76
N HIS A 697 5.80 10.78 8.01
CA HIS A 697 5.36 9.54 8.63
C HIS A 697 5.70 8.30 7.80
N ALA A 698 5.47 8.33 6.48
CA ALA A 698 5.83 7.24 5.58
C ALA A 698 7.34 6.96 5.57
N CYS A 699 8.19 7.99 5.65
CA CYS A 699 9.64 7.82 5.80
C CYS A 699 9.99 7.11 7.11
N GLU A 700 9.33 7.45 8.22
CA GLU A 700 9.59 6.83 9.52
C GLU A 700 9.17 5.35 9.54
N ILE A 701 7.99 5.04 9.01
CA ILE A 701 7.46 3.67 8.94
C ILE A 701 8.34 2.79 8.04
N LEU A 702 8.68 3.26 6.83
CA LEU A 702 9.54 2.50 5.93
C LEU A 702 10.99 2.42 6.43
N GLY A 703 11.45 3.45 7.15
CA GLY A 703 12.72 3.43 7.86
C GLY A 703 12.76 2.38 8.96
N LEU A 704 11.71 2.30 9.79
CA LEU A 704 11.53 1.23 10.77
C LEU A 704 11.49 -0.14 10.08
N TRP A 705 10.74 -0.28 8.98
CA TRP A 705 10.64 -1.52 8.24
C TRP A 705 11.99 -2.00 7.70
N LYS A 706 12.81 -1.08 7.19
CA LYS A 706 14.19 -1.35 6.75
C LYS A 706 15.02 -1.91 7.90
N ILE A 707 14.96 -1.28 9.09
CA ILE A 707 15.64 -1.77 10.30
C ILE A 707 15.15 -3.18 10.66
N LEU A 708 13.84 -3.43 10.65
CA LEU A 708 13.30 -4.75 10.97
C LEU A 708 13.77 -5.83 9.99
N CYS A 709 13.89 -5.50 8.69
CA CYS A 709 14.43 -6.41 7.68
C CYS A 709 15.91 -6.73 7.92
N GLU A 710 16.71 -5.75 8.34
CA GLU A 710 18.14 -5.92 8.68
C GLU A 710 18.34 -6.79 9.94
N ASN A 711 17.37 -6.79 10.87
CA ASN A 711 17.46 -7.48 12.17
C ASN A 711 16.60 -8.75 12.23
N GLN A 712 16.54 -9.53 11.15
CA GLN A 712 15.87 -10.84 11.10
C GLN A 712 14.39 -10.81 11.52
N LEU A 713 13.58 -10.04 10.80
CA LEU A 713 12.12 -9.87 11.01
C LEU A 713 11.37 -11.14 11.46
N HIS A 714 11.71 -12.31 10.90
CA HIS A 714 11.07 -13.58 11.23
C HIS A 714 11.12 -13.93 12.73
N ASN A 715 12.20 -13.58 13.44
CA ASN A 715 12.34 -13.81 14.87
C ASN A 715 11.42 -12.88 15.68
N ILE A 716 11.37 -11.61 15.29
CA ILE A 716 10.54 -10.59 15.95
C ILE A 716 9.05 -10.93 15.80
N VAL A 717 8.64 -11.33 14.59
CA VAL A 717 7.25 -11.74 14.31
C VAL A 717 6.88 -13.02 15.07
N SER A 718 7.84 -13.91 15.34
CA SER A 718 7.58 -15.12 16.15
C SER A 718 7.28 -14.83 17.62
N CYS A 719 7.65 -13.65 18.12
CA CYS A 719 7.33 -13.18 19.47
C CYS A 719 5.91 -12.62 19.60
N LEU A 720 5.23 -12.35 18.48
CA LEU A 720 3.86 -11.84 18.46
C LEU A 720 2.84 -12.95 18.79
N SER A 721 1.68 -12.56 19.32
CA SER A 721 0.59 -13.51 19.57
C SER A 721 0.02 -14.08 18.27
N LYS A 722 -0.61 -15.26 18.32
CA LYS A 722 -1.20 -15.89 17.14
C LYS A 722 -2.25 -14.99 16.45
N ASP A 723 -3.02 -14.25 17.24
CA ASP A 723 -4.03 -13.32 16.73
C ASP A 723 -3.38 -12.11 16.05
N GLN A 724 -2.31 -11.57 16.63
CA GLN A 724 -1.52 -10.48 16.04
C GLN A 724 -0.86 -10.89 14.73
N VAL A 725 -0.30 -12.10 14.66
CA VAL A 725 0.28 -12.63 13.41
C VAL A 725 -0.80 -12.80 12.34
N SER A 726 -1.99 -13.30 12.70
CA SER A 726 -3.12 -13.45 11.78
C SER A 726 -3.57 -12.11 11.19
N GLN A 727 -3.69 -11.07 12.04
CA GLN A 727 -4.00 -9.72 11.60
C GLN A 727 -2.89 -9.13 10.72
N PHE A 728 -1.63 -9.43 11.04
CA PHE A 728 -0.49 -8.89 10.31
C PHE A 728 -0.25 -9.58 8.96
N MET A 729 -0.66 -10.84 8.81
CA MET A 729 -0.62 -11.59 7.55
C MET A 729 -1.53 -11.01 6.46
N THR A 730 -2.56 -10.25 6.83
CA THR A 730 -3.47 -9.59 5.89
C THR A 730 -3.18 -8.09 5.70
N ALA A 731 -2.38 -7.50 6.58
CA ALA A 731 -2.04 -6.08 6.54
C ALA A 731 -1.16 -5.72 5.33
N THR A 732 -1.50 -4.62 4.66
CA THR A 732 -0.72 -4.05 3.56
C THR A 732 0.20 -2.92 4.03
N PHE A 733 1.17 -2.50 3.20
CA PHE A 733 1.97 -1.31 3.52
C PHE A 733 1.13 -0.03 3.60
N ARG A 734 0.04 0.07 2.83
CA ARG A 734 -0.96 1.15 2.98
C ARG A 734 -1.54 1.16 4.39
N ASP A 735 -1.97 0.01 4.90
CA ASP A 735 -2.54 -0.08 6.25
C ASP A 735 -1.49 0.22 7.33
N LEU A 736 -0.25 -0.25 7.12
CA LEU A 736 0.87 0.03 8.01
C LEU A 736 1.19 1.53 8.09
N ILE A 737 1.15 2.25 6.96
CA ILE A 737 1.42 3.70 6.89
C ILE A 737 0.25 4.52 7.43
N LEU A 738 -1.01 4.11 7.24
CA LEU A 738 -2.16 4.93 7.63
C LEU A 738 -2.66 4.66 9.05
N ILE A 739 -2.69 3.39 9.47
CA ILE A 739 -3.35 2.94 10.72
C ILE A 739 -2.41 2.09 11.58
N GLY A 740 -1.20 1.77 11.10
CA GLY A 740 -0.26 0.83 11.74
C GLY A 740 0.56 1.36 12.92
N HIS A 741 0.15 2.46 13.57
CA HIS A 741 0.92 3.05 14.67
C HIS A 741 1.12 2.06 15.85
N GLU A 742 0.03 1.42 16.31
CA GLU A 742 0.09 0.46 17.44
C GLU A 742 0.98 -0.74 17.13
N ILE A 743 0.86 -1.28 15.91
CA ILE A 743 1.68 -2.41 15.45
C ILE A 743 3.15 -2.00 15.37
N SER A 744 3.44 -0.80 14.88
CA SER A 744 4.81 -0.27 14.78
C SER A 744 5.45 -0.11 16.16
N SER A 745 4.70 0.40 17.16
CA SER A 745 5.16 0.49 18.54
C SER A 745 5.46 -0.90 19.13
N LEU A 746 4.59 -1.88 18.89
CA LEU A 746 4.79 -3.25 19.34
C LEU A 746 6.03 -3.91 18.71
N LEU A 747 6.25 -3.70 17.40
CA LEU A 747 7.43 -4.21 16.70
C LEU A 747 8.72 -3.58 17.23
N ILE A 748 8.71 -2.29 17.59
CA ILE A 748 9.86 -1.62 18.22
C ILE A 748 10.18 -2.24 19.58
N ILE A 749 9.16 -2.53 20.40
CA ILE A 749 9.35 -3.16 21.72
C ILE A 749 10.04 -4.52 21.56
N HIS A 750 9.49 -5.40 20.71
CA HIS A 750 10.07 -6.73 20.49
C HIS A 750 11.43 -6.70 19.80
N LEU A 751 11.68 -5.72 18.93
CA LEU A 751 13.01 -5.48 18.37
C LEU A 751 14.00 -5.17 19.50
N ILE A 752 13.69 -4.22 20.40
CA ILE A 752 14.57 -3.88 21.52
C ILE A 752 14.77 -5.09 22.44
N ASP A 753 13.71 -5.81 22.78
CA ASP A 753 13.75 -7.00 23.64
C ASP A 753 14.69 -8.08 23.09
N SER A 754 14.72 -8.27 21.77
CA SER A 754 15.62 -9.25 21.13
C SER A 754 17.11 -8.94 21.30
N TYR A 755 17.47 -7.68 21.56
CA TYR A 755 18.86 -7.22 21.75
C TYR A 755 19.26 -7.04 23.23
N LEU A 756 18.32 -7.16 24.19
CA LEU A 756 18.57 -6.90 25.62
C LEU A 756 19.67 -7.78 26.25
N GLY A 757 20.02 -8.91 25.64
CA GLY A 757 21.10 -9.79 26.12
C GLY A 757 22.52 -9.26 25.90
N ASP A 758 22.71 -8.26 25.04
CA ASP A 758 24.03 -7.91 24.48
C ASP A 758 24.36 -6.41 24.56
N ASN A 759 23.78 -5.70 25.54
CA ASN A 759 23.92 -4.28 25.98
C ASN A 759 24.52 -3.26 24.98
N ALA A 760 25.73 -3.47 24.46
CA ALA A 760 26.37 -2.64 23.43
C ALA A 760 25.54 -2.52 22.12
N SER A 761 24.77 -3.55 21.76
CA SER A 761 23.95 -3.55 20.54
C SER A 761 22.65 -2.74 20.68
N VAL A 762 22.05 -2.71 21.88
CA VAL A 762 20.80 -1.99 22.16
C VAL A 762 20.95 -0.49 21.97
N ASP A 763 22.09 0.08 22.40
CA ASP A 763 22.36 1.52 22.28
C ASP A 763 22.48 1.97 20.83
N SER A 764 23.15 1.16 20.01
CA SER A 764 23.30 1.38 18.56
C SER A 764 21.95 1.34 17.84
N VAL A 765 21.15 0.28 18.04
CA VAL A 765 19.81 0.14 17.44
C VAL A 765 18.89 1.27 17.88
N SER A 766 18.96 1.67 19.14
CA SER A 766 18.13 2.74 19.69
C SER A 766 18.55 4.14 19.25
N ALA A 767 19.84 4.38 19.01
CA ALA A 767 20.30 5.61 18.37
C ALA A 767 19.75 5.69 16.94
N LYS A 768 19.85 4.58 16.19
CA LYS A 768 19.31 4.46 14.83
C LYS A 768 17.79 4.63 14.78
N LEU A 769 17.03 4.06 15.72
CA LEU A 769 15.58 4.28 15.84
C LEU A 769 15.23 5.75 16.15
N ARG A 770 15.98 6.42 17.03
CA ARG A 770 15.76 7.86 17.32
C ARG A 770 16.02 8.75 16.11
N GLU A 771 17.02 8.41 15.32
CA GLU A 771 17.36 9.14 14.10
C GLU A 771 16.30 8.92 13.01
N ILE A 772 15.85 7.67 12.83
CA ILE A 772 15.01 7.28 11.69
C ILE A 772 13.51 7.48 11.96
N CYS A 773 13.03 7.22 13.18
CA CYS A 773 11.61 7.28 13.52
C CYS A 773 11.33 8.04 14.84
N PRO A 774 11.60 9.36 14.89
CA PRO A 774 11.49 10.16 16.10
C PRO A 774 10.05 10.33 16.61
N ASN A 775 9.03 10.28 15.75
CA ASN A 775 7.63 10.37 16.19
C ASN A 775 7.11 9.04 16.71
N LEU A 776 7.59 7.91 16.18
CA LEU A 776 7.26 6.56 16.62
C LEU A 776 8.05 6.13 17.87
N TYR A 777 9.26 6.68 18.07
CA TYR A 777 10.16 6.35 19.18
C TYR A 777 10.66 7.62 19.89
N ARG A 778 9.86 8.12 20.84
CA ARG A 778 10.14 9.36 21.60
C ARG A 778 11.14 9.13 22.75
N SER A 779 11.89 10.18 23.09
CA SER A 779 12.90 10.17 24.17
C SER A 779 12.32 9.83 25.55
N GLU A 780 11.07 10.20 25.81
CA GLU A 780 10.37 9.95 27.08
C GLU A 780 9.95 8.49 27.24
N ASP A 781 9.65 7.79 26.13
CA ASP A 781 9.24 6.38 26.12
C ASP A 781 10.45 5.43 26.14
N ALA A 782 11.54 5.81 25.49
CA ALA A 782 12.79 5.04 25.43
C ALA A 782 13.52 4.97 26.77
N VAL A 783 13.59 6.09 27.50
CA VAL A 783 14.24 6.13 28.82
C VAL A 783 13.36 5.46 29.87
N CYS A 784 12.02 5.58 29.77
CA CYS A 784 11.12 4.86 30.68
C CYS A 784 11.11 3.36 30.42
N SER A 785 10.82 2.85 29.22
CA SER A 785 10.70 1.39 29.03
C SER A 785 12.04 0.64 29.18
N LYS A 786 13.17 1.23 28.75
CA LYS A 786 14.49 0.59 28.96
C LYS A 786 14.89 0.55 30.41
N SER A 787 14.78 1.67 31.11
CA SER A 787 15.08 1.76 32.54
C SER A 787 14.15 0.85 33.34
N ILE A 788 12.84 0.93 33.11
CA ILE A 788 11.82 0.15 33.80
C ILE A 788 12.05 -1.36 33.60
N THR A 789 12.17 -1.85 32.36
CA THR A 789 12.34 -3.28 32.11
C THR A 789 13.72 -3.79 32.53
N PHE A 790 14.80 -3.04 32.29
CA PHE A 790 16.15 -3.39 32.72
C PHE A 790 16.28 -3.46 34.25
N TYR A 791 15.82 -2.43 34.97
CA TYR A 791 15.88 -2.39 36.43
C TYR A 791 14.92 -3.42 37.06
N ILE A 792 13.76 -3.71 36.46
CA ILE A 792 12.86 -4.78 36.95
C ILE A 792 13.49 -6.16 36.73
N LEU A 793 14.06 -6.45 35.56
CA LEU A 793 14.70 -7.74 35.29
C LEU A 793 15.95 -7.94 36.16
N GLN A 794 16.78 -6.90 36.32
CA GLN A 794 17.96 -6.94 37.17
C GLN A 794 17.59 -7.07 38.65
N ALA A 795 16.55 -6.37 39.13
CA ALA A 795 16.02 -6.54 40.48
C ALA A 795 15.50 -7.96 40.70
N ASN A 796 14.73 -8.52 39.76
CA ASN A 796 14.22 -9.89 39.85
C ASN A 796 15.35 -10.94 39.84
N GLU A 797 16.41 -10.74 39.05
CA GLU A 797 17.57 -11.62 39.02
C GLU A 797 18.34 -11.59 40.35
N ILE A 798 18.57 -10.40 40.92
CA ILE A 798 19.22 -10.22 42.22
C ILE A 798 18.35 -10.80 43.35
N ILE A 799 17.02 -10.64 43.27
CA ILE A 799 16.08 -11.24 44.22
C ILE A 799 16.11 -12.77 44.13
N LEU A 800 16.20 -13.35 42.93
CA LEU A 800 16.37 -14.80 42.74
C LEU A 800 17.71 -15.30 43.30
N LYS A 801 18.80 -14.55 43.10
CA LYS A 801 20.10 -14.82 43.73
C LYS A 801 20.02 -14.77 45.26
N ALA A 802 19.30 -13.79 45.82
CA ALA A 802 19.06 -13.67 47.26
C ALA A 802 18.20 -14.82 47.83
N LYS A 803 17.26 -15.40 47.06
CA LYS A 803 16.49 -16.59 47.47
C LYS A 803 17.36 -17.83 47.61
N ASN A 804 18.38 -17.96 46.75
CA ASN A 804 19.27 -19.12 46.72
C ASN A 804 20.52 -18.94 47.60
N CYS A 805 20.69 -17.78 48.25
CA CYS A 805 21.81 -17.47 49.11
C CYS A 805 21.57 -18.00 50.54
N THR A 806 22.55 -18.75 51.07
CA THR A 806 22.50 -19.34 52.42
C THR A 806 23.13 -18.46 53.50
N ASN A 807 23.92 -17.45 53.13
CA ASN A 807 24.57 -16.51 54.06
C ASN A 807 23.66 -15.30 54.35
N PRO A 808 23.29 -15.03 55.63
CA PRO A 808 22.35 -13.96 55.97
C PRO A 808 22.85 -12.54 55.66
N GLU A 809 24.15 -12.24 55.83
CA GLU A 809 24.68 -10.88 55.59
C GLU A 809 24.76 -10.56 54.09
N GLU A 810 25.18 -11.53 53.27
CA GLU A 810 25.20 -11.38 51.80
C GLU A 810 23.79 -11.31 51.22
N LYS A 811 22.86 -12.10 51.76
CA LYS A 811 21.45 -12.06 51.36
C LYS A 811 20.84 -10.67 51.58
N GLU A 812 21.10 -10.06 52.73
CA GLU A 812 20.63 -8.69 53.03
C GLU A 812 21.25 -7.66 52.06
N SER A 813 22.55 -7.76 51.77
CA SER A 813 23.25 -6.89 50.81
C SER A 813 22.66 -6.96 49.39
N PHE A 814 22.33 -8.16 48.90
CA PHE A 814 21.67 -8.34 47.61
C PHE A 814 20.27 -7.74 47.59
N LEU A 815 19.48 -7.95 48.64
CA LEU A 815 18.13 -7.40 48.76
C LEU A 815 18.13 -5.87 48.83
N GLN A 816 19.13 -5.28 49.50
CA GLN A 816 19.30 -3.83 49.59
C GLN A 816 19.75 -3.21 48.26
N SER A 817 20.56 -3.94 47.48
CA SER A 817 20.94 -3.56 46.12
C SER A 817 19.73 -3.61 45.16
N ALA A 818 18.91 -4.67 45.24
CA ALA A 818 17.68 -4.78 44.47
C ALA A 818 16.68 -3.66 44.82
N LEU A 819 16.54 -3.31 46.09
CA LEU A 819 15.70 -2.20 46.54
C LEU A 819 16.15 -0.86 45.97
N LYS A 820 17.46 -0.61 45.90
CA LYS A 820 18.00 0.62 45.31
C LYS A 820 17.60 0.76 43.85
N LEU A 821 17.68 -0.32 43.07
CA LEU A 821 17.25 -0.34 41.67
C LEU A 821 15.73 -0.11 41.55
N CYS A 822 14.91 -0.76 42.39
CA CYS A 822 13.45 -0.55 42.39
C CYS A 822 13.06 0.90 42.73
N LYS A 823 13.79 1.59 43.61
CA LYS A 823 13.55 3.00 43.97
C LYS A 823 13.83 3.96 42.81
N GLU A 824 14.77 3.66 41.91
CA GLU A 824 15.04 4.48 40.72
C GLU A 824 13.85 4.45 39.72
N VAL A 825 13.09 3.35 39.71
CA VAL A 825 11.98 3.10 38.77
C VAL A 825 10.62 3.64 39.26
N ALA A 826 10.48 3.87 40.57
CA ALA A 826 9.27 4.44 41.17
C ALA A 826 8.91 5.81 40.56
N PRO A 827 7.61 6.10 40.25
CA PRO A 827 6.42 5.37 40.70
C PRO A 827 5.77 4.44 39.67
N ARG A 828 6.35 4.27 38.47
CA ARG A 828 5.74 3.50 37.36
C ARG A 828 5.88 1.97 37.52
N LEU A 829 6.20 1.50 38.72
CA LEU A 829 6.44 0.08 39.04
C LEU A 829 5.12 -0.62 39.39
N ASN A 830 4.97 -1.89 39.01
CA ASN A 830 3.96 -2.75 39.63
C ASN A 830 4.40 -3.13 41.05
N ILE A 831 4.07 -2.25 42.00
CA ILE A 831 4.44 -2.37 43.41
C ILE A 831 3.96 -3.72 43.97
N GLY A 832 2.78 -4.20 43.58
CA GLY A 832 2.23 -5.47 44.05
C GLY A 832 3.12 -6.67 43.72
N ALA A 833 3.57 -6.79 42.47
CA ALA A 833 4.40 -7.91 42.04
C ALA A 833 5.79 -7.92 42.69
N VAL A 834 6.44 -6.76 42.80
CA VAL A 834 7.78 -6.66 43.40
C VAL A 834 7.74 -6.84 44.92
N CYS A 835 6.72 -6.29 45.59
CA CYS A 835 6.55 -6.47 47.03
C CYS A 835 6.30 -7.94 47.38
N GLN A 836 5.54 -8.69 46.58
CA GLN A 836 5.37 -10.14 46.76
C GLN A 836 6.71 -10.89 46.69
N GLN A 837 7.63 -10.47 45.82
CA GLN A 837 8.95 -11.11 45.73
C GLN A 837 9.86 -10.78 46.92
N PHE A 838 9.87 -9.52 47.39
CA PHE A 838 10.60 -9.15 48.61
C PHE A 838 10.02 -9.80 49.86
N VAL A 839 8.70 -9.95 49.95
CA VAL A 839 8.00 -10.72 51.00
C VAL A 839 8.45 -12.17 51.00
N ALA A 840 8.53 -12.81 49.82
CA ALA A 840 9.02 -14.18 49.69
C ALA A 840 10.49 -14.36 50.11
N CYS A 841 11.27 -13.28 50.19
CA CYS A 841 12.65 -13.26 50.69
C CYS A 841 12.78 -12.84 52.17
N HIS A 842 11.65 -12.55 52.85
CA HIS A 842 11.56 -11.97 54.19
C HIS A 842 12.12 -10.54 54.33
N PHE A 843 12.18 -9.76 53.23
CA PHE A 843 12.75 -8.41 53.18
C PHE A 843 11.69 -7.31 53.34
N TYR A 844 11.01 -7.28 54.49
CA TYR A 844 9.84 -6.41 54.71
C TYR A 844 10.17 -4.93 54.88
N ARG A 845 11.38 -4.61 55.38
CA ARG A 845 11.87 -3.23 55.48
C ARG A 845 11.94 -2.57 54.10
N GLY A 846 12.44 -3.30 53.09
CA GLY A 846 12.52 -2.80 51.72
C GLY A 846 11.17 -2.59 51.07
N VAL A 847 10.18 -3.44 51.37
CA VAL A 847 8.79 -3.26 50.91
C VAL A 847 8.23 -1.93 51.40
N LEU A 848 8.38 -1.63 52.69
CA LEU A 848 7.91 -0.38 53.28
C LEU A 848 8.63 0.83 52.66
N GLU A 849 9.96 0.77 52.55
CA GLU A 849 10.75 1.87 51.98
C GLU A 849 10.45 2.12 50.49
N LEU A 850 10.15 1.08 49.72
CA LEU A 850 9.77 1.21 48.31
C LEU A 850 8.38 1.85 48.17
N CYS A 851 7.39 1.40 48.96
CA CYS A 851 6.05 1.97 48.95
C CYS A 851 6.05 3.44 49.38
N LEU A 852 6.84 3.80 50.40
CA LEU A 852 7.01 5.19 50.84
C LEU A 852 7.69 6.04 49.77
N CYS A 853 8.75 5.53 49.13
CA CYS A 853 9.42 6.22 48.02
C CYS A 853 8.47 6.43 46.82
N CYS A 854 7.65 5.44 46.48
CA CYS A 854 6.61 5.59 45.46
C CYS A 854 5.59 6.67 45.86
N ALA A 855 5.09 6.65 47.10
CA ALA A 855 4.12 7.65 47.57
C ALA A 855 4.69 9.08 47.54
N ASP A 856 5.94 9.27 47.98
CA ASP A 856 6.62 10.57 47.95
C ASP A 856 6.91 11.04 46.52
N LYS A 857 7.23 10.13 45.58
CA LYS A 857 7.41 10.48 44.16
C LYS A 857 6.10 10.71 43.41
N VAL A 858 4.99 10.11 43.85
CA VAL A 858 3.63 10.32 43.32
C VAL A 858 3.06 11.67 43.77
N ASP A 859 3.37 12.09 45.00
CA ASP A 859 2.93 13.37 45.58
C ASP A 859 4.11 14.12 46.25
N PRO A 860 5.02 14.74 45.46
CA PRO A 860 6.23 15.39 45.98
C PRO A 860 5.94 16.61 46.85
N ASN A 861 4.80 17.26 46.62
CA ASN A 861 4.41 18.49 47.31
C ASN A 861 3.48 18.23 48.51
N ASN A 862 3.18 16.96 48.84
CA ASN A 862 2.23 16.56 49.88
C ASN A 862 0.83 17.24 49.73
N ALA A 863 0.40 17.43 48.48
CA ALA A 863 -0.91 18.02 48.16
C ALA A 863 -2.04 17.13 48.71
N ALA A 864 -1.86 15.80 48.75
CA ALA A 864 -2.80 14.87 49.34
C ALA A 864 -2.98 15.08 50.86
N LEU A 865 -1.92 15.48 51.57
CA LEU A 865 -1.96 15.71 53.01
C LEU A 865 -2.65 17.04 53.34
N HIS A 866 -2.45 18.06 52.50
CA HIS A 866 -3.14 19.35 52.62
C HIS A 866 -4.65 19.18 52.40
N TYR A 867 -5.02 18.51 51.30
CA TYR A 867 -6.40 18.16 50.97
C TYR A 867 -7.09 17.38 52.10
N TYR A 868 -6.41 16.36 52.65
CA TYR A 868 -6.96 15.54 53.74
C TYR A 868 -7.10 16.29 55.07
N LYS A 869 -6.16 17.17 55.43
CA LYS A 869 -6.20 17.90 56.71
C LYS A 869 -7.21 19.04 56.73
N ASN A 870 -7.46 19.68 55.58
CA ASN A 870 -8.29 20.87 55.50
C ASN A 870 -9.75 20.59 55.07
N ASN A 871 -10.11 19.32 54.77
CA ASN A 871 -11.43 18.95 54.25
C ASN A 871 -11.85 19.83 53.04
N GLU A 872 -10.91 20.07 52.12
CA GLU A 872 -11.13 21.00 51.00
C GLU A 872 -12.14 20.46 49.97
N PRO A 873 -12.94 21.34 49.34
CA PRO A 873 -14.01 20.94 48.42
C PRO A 873 -13.50 20.34 47.10
N ILE A 874 -14.38 19.58 46.43
CA ILE A 874 -14.15 18.81 45.16
C ILE A 874 -13.60 19.66 43.99
N GLU A 875 -13.67 20.98 44.09
CA GLU A 875 -13.17 21.91 43.08
C GLU A 875 -11.63 21.95 43.02
N ASP A 876 -10.92 21.52 44.08
CA ASP A 876 -9.48 21.25 44.03
C ASP A 876 -9.21 19.89 43.38
N GLN A 877 -9.29 19.87 42.05
CA GLN A 877 -9.05 18.69 41.24
C GLN A 877 -7.62 18.12 41.43
N GLU A 878 -6.65 18.97 41.78
CA GLU A 878 -5.25 18.57 41.93
C GLU A 878 -4.98 17.89 43.28
N GLY A 879 -5.53 18.43 44.37
CA GLY A 879 -5.47 17.82 45.70
C GLY A 879 -6.22 16.49 45.78
N SER A 880 -7.42 16.42 45.20
CA SER A 880 -8.25 15.21 45.16
C SER A 880 -7.60 14.08 44.34
N PHE A 881 -7.03 14.41 43.17
CA PHE A 881 -6.33 13.44 42.32
C PHE A 881 -5.07 12.89 42.99
N SER A 882 -4.29 13.76 43.66
CA SER A 882 -3.09 13.37 44.41
C SER A 882 -3.43 12.49 45.62
N TYR A 883 -4.55 12.77 46.30
CA TYR A 883 -5.07 11.95 47.39
C TYR A 883 -5.49 10.55 46.93
N MET A 884 -6.23 10.45 45.81
CA MET A 884 -6.66 9.15 45.28
C MET A 884 -5.49 8.27 44.83
N LYS A 885 -4.45 8.82 44.19
CA LYS A 885 -3.26 8.07 43.79
C LYS A 885 -2.44 7.51 44.97
N ARG A 886 -2.53 8.11 46.15
CA ARG A 886 -1.84 7.62 47.36
C ARG A 886 -2.57 6.44 48.03
N ILE A 887 -3.84 6.21 47.73
CA ILE A 887 -4.75 5.28 48.43
C ILE A 887 -4.93 3.90 47.74
N GLU A 888 -4.32 3.68 46.58
CA GLU A 888 -4.55 2.56 45.65
C GLU A 888 -4.30 1.10 46.16
N ALA A 889 -4.15 0.84 47.47
CA ALA A 889 -3.94 -0.49 48.05
C ALA A 889 -5.25 -1.10 48.64
N SER A 890 -5.60 -2.34 48.27
CA SER A 890 -6.86 -3.01 48.67
C SER A 890 -6.91 -3.42 50.15
N LEU A 891 -8.11 -3.46 50.74
CA LEU A 891 -8.34 -3.76 52.17
C LEU A 891 -7.70 -5.10 52.64
N PRO A 892 -7.79 -6.23 51.91
CA PRO A 892 -7.19 -7.50 52.34
C PRO A 892 -5.65 -7.43 52.39
N GLN A 893 -5.04 -6.76 51.42
CA GLN A 893 -3.60 -6.53 51.38
C GLN A 893 -3.15 -5.62 52.52
N ARG A 894 -3.97 -4.63 52.88
CA ARG A 894 -3.70 -3.71 53.99
C ARG A 894 -3.70 -4.42 55.34
N VAL A 895 -4.64 -5.35 55.59
CA VAL A 895 -4.66 -6.18 56.81
C VAL A 895 -3.44 -7.09 56.87
N GLU A 896 -3.10 -7.76 55.76
CA GLU A 896 -1.96 -8.68 55.69
C GLU A 896 -0.63 -7.96 55.94
N TYR A 897 -0.43 -6.78 55.34
CA TYR A 897 0.79 -5.99 55.54
C TYR A 897 0.91 -5.41 56.94
N LEU A 898 -0.18 -4.88 57.51
CA LEU A 898 -0.16 -4.33 58.85
C LEU A 898 0.02 -5.45 59.90
N ALA A 899 -0.62 -6.61 59.73
CA ALA A 899 -0.46 -7.76 60.63
C ALA A 899 0.97 -8.31 60.61
N ARG A 900 1.60 -8.41 59.42
CA ARG A 900 3.01 -8.80 59.29
C ARG A 900 3.95 -7.78 59.91
N ALA A 901 3.66 -6.48 59.80
CA ALA A 901 4.44 -5.42 60.43
C ALA A 901 4.39 -5.49 61.96
N VAL A 902 3.21 -5.75 62.57
CA VAL A 902 3.06 -5.93 64.03
C VAL A 902 3.81 -7.17 64.53
N VAL A 903 3.70 -8.30 63.82
CA VAL A 903 4.42 -9.54 64.18
C VAL A 903 5.95 -9.32 64.12
N CYS A 904 6.44 -8.57 63.14
CA CYS A 904 7.87 -8.27 63.02
C CYS A 904 8.37 -7.33 64.14
N MET A 905 7.57 -6.34 64.56
CA MET A 905 7.95 -5.45 65.66
C MET A 905 7.93 -6.13 67.04
N ARG A 906 7.22 -7.26 67.17
CA ARG A 906 7.21 -8.11 68.37
C ARG A 906 8.33 -9.15 68.41
N SER A 907 9.14 -9.25 67.35
CA SER A 907 10.27 -10.18 67.29
C SER A 907 11.42 -9.71 68.19
N ASP A 908 11.93 -10.59 69.06
CA ASP A 908 13.02 -10.32 70.03
C ASP A 908 14.35 -9.85 69.41
N GLN A 909 14.45 -9.71 68.09
CA GLN A 909 15.64 -9.17 67.39
C GLN A 909 15.54 -7.67 67.05
N ALA A 910 14.39 -7.01 67.26
CA ALA A 910 14.25 -5.57 67.09
C ALA A 910 14.40 -4.86 68.44
N GLY A 911 15.51 -4.14 68.64
CA GLY A 911 15.84 -3.46 69.90
C GLY A 911 14.73 -2.54 70.43
N TYR A 912 14.50 -2.62 71.74
CA TYR A 912 13.52 -1.81 72.48
C TYR A 912 13.91 -0.32 72.46
N ALA A 913 13.19 0.50 71.70
CA ALA A 913 13.27 1.96 71.79
C ALA A 913 11.91 2.54 72.23
N PRO A 914 11.84 3.51 73.16
CA PRO A 914 10.56 3.99 73.72
C PRO A 914 9.58 4.56 72.69
N HIS A 915 10.09 5.05 71.56
CA HIS A 915 9.32 5.58 70.43
C HIS A 915 8.65 4.48 69.58
N LEU A 916 9.18 3.24 69.61
CA LEU A 916 8.54 2.10 68.96
C LEU A 916 7.26 1.67 69.69
N GLY A 917 7.13 1.91 71.00
CA GLY A 917 5.92 1.51 71.74
C GLY A 917 4.67 2.31 71.35
N VAL A 918 4.82 3.60 71.08
CA VAL A 918 3.72 4.46 70.60
C VAL A 918 3.35 4.09 69.17
N PHE A 919 4.36 3.85 68.32
CA PHE A 919 4.16 3.45 66.93
C PHE A 919 3.61 2.02 66.79
N LEU A 920 4.01 1.08 67.66
CA LEU A 920 3.46 -0.28 67.75
C LEU A 920 1.98 -0.22 68.10
N ARG A 921 1.61 0.60 69.09
CA ARG A 921 0.22 0.76 69.50
C ARG A 921 -0.62 1.39 68.39
N GLU A 922 -0.08 2.36 67.65
CA GLU A 922 -0.75 2.95 66.48
C GLU A 922 -0.90 1.95 65.30
N LEU A 923 0.09 1.07 65.09
CA LEU A 923 0.00 -0.02 64.11
C LEU A 923 -0.99 -1.09 64.54
N GLU A 924 -1.03 -1.45 65.81
CA GLU A 924 -2.01 -2.37 66.40
C GLU A 924 -3.43 -1.83 66.26
N ASP A 925 -3.65 -0.54 66.57
CA ASP A 925 -4.95 0.13 66.38
C ASP A 925 -5.38 0.12 64.90
N LYS A 926 -4.46 0.34 63.96
CA LYS A 926 -4.74 0.33 62.51
C LYS A 926 -4.94 -1.06 61.92
N VAL A 927 -4.23 -2.09 62.42
CA VAL A 927 -4.50 -3.50 62.11
C VAL A 927 -5.90 -3.85 62.58
N GLU A 928 -6.24 -3.48 63.81
CA GLU A 928 -7.50 -3.85 64.44
C GLU A 928 -8.67 -3.21 63.70
N VAL A 929 -8.57 -1.93 63.33
CA VAL A 929 -9.59 -1.26 62.50
C VAL A 929 -9.76 -1.94 61.14
N ALA A 930 -8.65 -2.30 60.46
CA ALA A 930 -8.72 -2.96 59.16
C ALA A 930 -9.28 -4.39 59.25
N ARG A 931 -8.96 -5.12 60.33
CA ARG A 931 -9.44 -6.48 60.60
C ARG A 931 -10.91 -6.48 61.02
N ILE A 932 -11.34 -5.49 61.79
CA ILE A 932 -12.74 -5.23 62.13
C ILE A 932 -13.54 -4.89 60.86
N GLN A 933 -13.00 -4.09 59.94
CA GLN A 933 -13.65 -3.80 58.64
C GLN A 933 -13.83 -5.07 57.79
N GLN A 934 -12.83 -5.95 57.77
CA GLN A 934 -12.91 -7.23 57.06
C GLN A 934 -13.91 -8.20 57.71
N GLN A 935 -13.88 -8.36 59.04
CA GLN A 935 -14.87 -9.18 59.76
C GLN A 935 -16.29 -8.63 59.60
N LEU A 936 -16.49 -7.32 59.74
CA LEU A 936 -17.79 -6.68 59.51
C LEU A 936 -18.31 -6.95 58.10
N TYR A 937 -17.42 -7.03 57.10
CA TYR A 937 -17.81 -7.36 55.73
C TYR A 937 -18.14 -8.85 55.56
N GLU A 938 -17.20 -9.75 55.87
CA GLU A 938 -17.26 -11.18 55.56
C GLU A 938 -18.13 -12.00 56.52
N GLU A 939 -18.11 -11.70 57.82
CA GLU A 939 -18.84 -12.47 58.84
C GLU A 939 -20.24 -11.91 59.12
N PHE A 940 -20.47 -10.61 58.90
CA PHE A 940 -21.73 -9.95 59.25
C PHE A 940 -22.46 -9.39 58.02
N ALA A 941 -21.87 -8.48 57.26
CA ALA A 941 -22.58 -7.79 56.18
C ALA A 941 -22.89 -8.74 54.99
N GLU A 942 -21.96 -9.63 54.63
CA GLU A 942 -22.12 -10.63 53.55
C GLU A 942 -23.18 -11.68 53.87
N PRO A 943 -23.11 -12.40 55.00
CA PRO A 943 -24.07 -13.46 55.31
C PRO A 943 -25.46 -12.93 55.65
N LEU A 944 -25.54 -11.76 56.30
CA LEU A 944 -26.82 -11.13 56.68
C LEU A 944 -27.40 -10.23 55.58
N GLN A 945 -26.75 -10.14 54.42
CA GLN A 945 -27.20 -9.34 53.28
C GLN A 945 -27.43 -7.85 53.62
N LEU A 946 -26.58 -7.27 54.47
CA LEU A 946 -26.68 -5.87 54.89
C LEU A 946 -26.01 -4.94 53.86
N TRP A 947 -26.68 -4.72 52.74
CA TRP A 947 -26.12 -4.08 51.56
C TRP A 947 -25.65 -2.63 51.77
N GLU A 948 -26.36 -1.85 52.59
CA GLU A 948 -25.94 -0.48 52.95
C GLU A 948 -24.66 -0.48 53.79
N CYS A 949 -24.53 -1.43 54.72
CA CYS A 949 -23.31 -1.59 55.51
C CYS A 949 -22.14 -2.04 54.63
N LYS A 950 -22.37 -2.92 53.64
CA LYS A 950 -21.34 -3.27 52.65
C LYS A 950 -20.87 -2.05 51.87
N LEU A 951 -21.81 -1.21 51.42
CA LEU A 951 -21.48 0.01 50.68
C LEU A 951 -20.69 1.00 51.55
N ALA A 952 -21.08 1.18 52.82
CA ALA A 952 -20.36 2.01 53.78
C ALA A 952 -18.96 1.47 54.10
N ILE A 953 -18.79 0.16 54.23
CA ILE A 953 -17.48 -0.48 54.45
C ILE A 953 -16.60 -0.32 53.21
N ILE A 954 -17.15 -0.48 51.99
CA ILE A 954 -16.45 -0.24 50.72
C ILE A 954 -16.01 1.22 50.61
N HIS A 955 -16.91 2.16 50.94
CA HIS A 955 -16.62 3.58 50.95
C HIS A 955 -15.49 3.93 51.93
N CYS A 956 -15.55 3.41 53.16
CA CYS A 956 -14.51 3.61 54.18
C CYS A 956 -13.19 2.89 53.86
N SER A 957 -13.22 1.85 53.04
CA SER A 957 -12.04 1.07 52.66
C SER A 957 -11.37 1.51 51.36
N GLY A 958 -12.03 2.35 50.55
CA GLY A 958 -11.53 2.83 49.26
C GLY A 958 -11.49 1.74 48.17
N HIS A 959 -12.31 0.70 48.30
CA HIS A 959 -12.32 -0.44 47.37
C HIS A 959 -13.02 -0.09 46.03
N GLN A 960 -12.39 -0.39 44.89
CA GLN A 960 -12.81 0.11 43.56
C GLN A 960 -13.33 -0.96 42.56
N ASP A 961 -13.77 -2.13 43.03
CA ASP A 961 -14.37 -3.13 42.14
C ASP A 961 -15.76 -2.69 41.65
N VAL A 962 -15.81 -2.28 40.38
CA VAL A 962 -17.03 -1.80 39.70
C VAL A 962 -18.13 -2.85 39.67
N MET A 963 -17.80 -4.13 39.46
CA MET A 963 -18.79 -5.21 39.36
C MET A 963 -19.41 -5.52 40.72
N LEU A 964 -18.60 -5.51 41.79
CA LEU A 964 -19.07 -5.68 43.15
C LEU A 964 -19.99 -4.52 43.58
N ILE A 965 -19.59 -3.27 43.31
CA ILE A 965 -20.36 -2.09 43.68
C ILE A 965 -21.70 -2.05 42.93
N GLN A 966 -21.69 -2.32 41.62
CA GLN A 966 -22.93 -2.45 40.84
C GLN A 966 -23.82 -3.58 41.38
N GLY A 967 -23.22 -4.71 41.77
CA GLY A 967 -23.92 -5.81 42.42
C GLY A 967 -24.60 -5.41 43.73
N ILE A 968 -23.90 -4.66 44.59
CA ILE A 968 -24.45 -4.16 45.86
C ILE A 968 -25.61 -3.20 45.60
N TRP A 969 -25.44 -2.22 44.71
CA TRP A 969 -26.52 -1.29 44.36
C TRP A 969 -27.74 -1.98 43.78
N LYS A 970 -27.53 -2.99 42.92
CA LYS A 970 -28.61 -3.81 42.39
C LYS A 970 -29.40 -4.50 43.52
N ASN A 971 -28.69 -5.07 44.50
CA ASN A 971 -29.30 -5.74 45.64
C ASN A 971 -29.98 -4.76 46.61
N ILE A 972 -29.45 -3.54 46.80
CA ILE A 972 -30.14 -2.47 47.55
C ILE A 972 -31.49 -2.15 46.89
N ILE A 973 -31.48 -1.89 45.58
CA ILE A 973 -32.68 -1.55 44.81
C ILE A 973 -33.69 -2.71 44.85
N GLU A 974 -33.24 -3.96 44.70
CA GLU A 974 -34.11 -5.14 44.75
C GLU A 974 -34.68 -5.41 46.15
N THR A 975 -33.93 -5.13 47.21
CA THR A 975 -34.39 -5.32 48.60
C THR A 975 -35.46 -4.29 48.97
N GLU A 976 -35.24 -3.01 48.63
CA GLU A 976 -36.23 -1.95 48.85
C GLU A 976 -37.52 -2.19 48.05
N LEU A 977 -37.41 -2.70 46.82
CA LEU A 977 -38.56 -3.08 46.00
C LEU A 977 -39.40 -4.21 46.58
N LYS A 978 -38.75 -5.18 47.25
CA LYS A 978 -39.45 -6.29 47.92
C LYS A 978 -40.17 -5.83 49.18
N ASN A 979 -39.62 -4.83 49.88
CA ASN A 979 -40.17 -4.33 51.14
C ASN A 979 -41.24 -3.24 50.96
N ALA A 980 -41.35 -2.63 49.77
CA ALA A 980 -42.29 -1.56 49.48
C ALA A 980 -43.75 -2.08 49.24
N PRO A 981 -44.78 -1.31 49.68
CA PRO A 981 -46.20 -1.67 49.54
C PRO A 981 -46.65 -1.74 48.07
N THR A 982 -47.81 -2.36 47.81
CA THR A 982 -48.19 -2.90 46.49
C THR A 982 -48.38 -1.86 45.37
N SER A 983 -48.53 -0.57 45.68
CA SER A 983 -48.71 0.50 44.69
C SER A 983 -47.41 0.77 43.91
N ALA A 984 -47.52 0.86 42.59
CA ALA A 984 -46.35 1.00 41.72
C ALA A 984 -45.64 2.36 41.89
N ASP A 985 -46.39 3.45 42.05
CA ASP A 985 -45.83 4.81 42.28
C ASP A 985 -45.09 4.91 43.61
N ASP A 986 -45.66 4.32 44.67
CA ASP A 986 -45.03 4.33 46.00
C ASP A 986 -43.70 3.57 45.98
N LYS A 987 -43.60 2.48 45.21
CA LYS A 987 -42.35 1.72 45.04
C LYS A 987 -41.25 2.56 44.42
N LEU A 988 -41.53 3.30 43.34
CA LEU A 988 -40.51 4.12 42.67
C LEU A 988 -40.10 5.33 43.53
N ALA A 989 -41.06 5.94 44.23
CA ALA A 989 -40.80 7.03 45.17
C ALA A 989 -39.90 6.60 46.35
N ILE A 990 -40.10 5.40 46.90
CA ILE A 990 -39.27 4.86 47.99
C ILE A 990 -37.84 4.60 47.50
N ILE A 991 -37.66 3.96 46.34
CA ILE A 991 -36.32 3.67 45.79
C ILE A 991 -35.57 4.97 45.48
N THR A 992 -36.23 5.93 44.83
CA THR A 992 -35.61 7.22 44.51
C THR A 992 -35.29 8.02 45.77
N SER A 993 -36.09 7.91 46.84
CA SER A 993 -35.77 8.48 48.15
C SER A 993 -34.56 7.82 48.80
N LYS A 994 -34.43 6.48 48.69
CA LYS A 994 -33.26 5.74 49.20
C LYS A 994 -31.99 6.08 48.44
N ILE A 995 -32.05 6.13 47.11
CA ILE A 995 -30.91 6.53 46.26
C ILE A 995 -30.54 7.98 46.53
N LYS A 996 -31.51 8.86 46.80
CA LYS A 996 -31.22 10.24 47.21
C LYS A 996 -30.50 10.29 48.56
N LEU A 997 -30.93 9.52 49.54
CA LEU A 997 -30.30 9.48 50.86
C LEU A 997 -28.86 8.99 50.76
N LEU A 998 -28.63 7.84 50.13
CA LEU A 998 -27.29 7.27 49.96
C LEU A 998 -26.44 8.10 48.99
N GLY A 999 -27.06 8.72 47.99
CA GLY A 999 -26.39 9.62 47.04
C GLY A 999 -25.89 10.91 47.71
N GLN A 1000 -26.55 11.42 48.75
CA GLN A 1000 -26.02 12.56 49.51
C GLN A 1000 -24.70 12.22 50.21
N GLU A 1001 -24.55 10.98 50.66
CA GLU A 1001 -23.34 10.50 51.34
C GLU A 1001 -22.24 10.12 50.34
N TYR A 1002 -22.57 9.38 49.27
CA TYR A 1002 -21.58 8.75 48.40
C TYR A 1002 -21.34 9.46 47.05
N ARG A 1003 -22.09 10.53 46.70
CA ARG A 1003 -21.88 11.24 45.41
C ARG A 1003 -20.47 11.79 45.23
N VAL A 1004 -19.79 12.12 46.32
CA VAL A 1004 -18.42 12.67 46.32
C VAL A 1004 -17.40 11.63 45.87
N THR A 1005 -17.80 10.36 45.86
CA THR A 1005 -16.97 9.20 45.61
C THR A 1005 -17.51 8.47 44.36
N PRO A 1006 -17.09 8.84 43.13
CA PRO A 1006 -17.75 8.43 41.88
C PRO A 1006 -17.80 6.90 41.66
N HIS A 1007 -16.82 6.17 42.20
CA HIS A 1007 -16.79 4.71 42.13
C HIS A 1007 -17.86 4.07 43.03
N CYS A 1008 -18.21 4.69 44.16
CA CYS A 1008 -19.27 4.22 45.05
C CYS A 1008 -20.68 4.65 44.62
N PHE A 1009 -20.80 5.66 43.73
CA PHE A 1009 -22.09 6.14 43.21
C PHE A 1009 -22.11 6.17 41.67
N PRO A 1010 -22.26 5.01 40.99
CA PRO A 1010 -22.18 4.91 39.54
C PRO A 1010 -23.47 5.43 38.86
N VAL A 1011 -23.48 6.72 38.51
CA VAL A 1011 -24.66 7.44 37.95
C VAL A 1011 -25.25 6.74 36.72
N ASP A 1012 -24.41 6.34 35.76
CA ASP A 1012 -24.84 5.66 34.52
C ASP A 1012 -25.58 4.34 34.81
N PHE A 1013 -25.04 3.53 35.73
CA PHE A 1013 -25.65 2.27 36.15
C PHE A 1013 -26.97 2.49 36.90
N LEU A 1014 -26.98 3.41 37.88
CA LEU A 1014 -28.16 3.70 38.69
C LEU A 1014 -29.30 4.29 37.87
N LEU A 1015 -28.99 5.22 36.95
CA LEU A 1015 -29.96 5.79 36.04
C LEU A 1015 -30.58 4.70 35.15
N LYS A 1016 -29.76 3.84 34.56
CA LYS A 1016 -30.22 2.73 33.72
C LYS A 1016 -31.09 1.74 34.49
N GLU A 1017 -30.69 1.31 35.69
CA GLU A 1017 -31.48 0.38 36.50
C GLU A 1017 -32.83 0.99 36.90
N LEU A 1018 -32.86 2.27 37.29
CA LEU A 1018 -34.11 2.96 37.64
C LEU A 1018 -35.06 3.09 36.45
N GLU A 1019 -34.56 3.46 35.27
CA GLU A 1019 -35.36 3.51 34.06
C GLU A 1019 -35.90 2.11 33.68
N ILE A 1020 -35.11 1.04 33.85
CA ILE A 1020 -35.59 -0.34 33.65
C ILE A 1020 -36.75 -0.66 34.60
N ARG A 1021 -36.68 -0.25 35.87
CA ARG A 1021 -37.79 -0.46 36.83
C ARG A 1021 -39.01 0.40 36.51
N ALA A 1022 -38.82 1.67 36.13
CA ALA A 1022 -39.92 2.54 35.70
C ALA A 1022 -40.64 1.97 34.47
N CYS A 1023 -39.88 1.42 33.51
CA CYS A 1023 -40.41 0.72 32.33
C CYS A 1023 -41.27 -0.49 32.72
N ARG A 1024 -40.74 -1.38 33.57
CA ARG A 1024 -41.47 -2.57 34.08
C ARG A 1024 -42.75 -2.22 34.83
N LEU A 1025 -42.71 -1.15 35.62
CA LEU A 1025 -43.84 -0.69 36.43
C LEU A 1025 -44.83 0.20 35.65
N LYS A 1026 -44.46 0.62 34.42
CA LYS A 1026 -45.24 1.52 33.54
C LYS A 1026 -45.53 2.90 34.15
N ILE A 1027 -44.53 3.50 34.80
CA ILE A 1027 -44.62 4.81 35.48
C ILE A 1027 -43.77 5.86 34.74
N SER A 1028 -44.11 7.15 34.89
CA SER A 1028 -43.27 8.24 34.38
C SER A 1028 -41.94 8.36 35.13
N ASN A 1029 -40.91 8.82 34.43
CA ASN A 1029 -39.58 9.01 35.00
C ASN A 1029 -39.39 10.34 35.76
N ASP A 1030 -40.47 11.07 36.05
CA ASP A 1030 -40.40 12.40 36.69
C ASP A 1030 -39.67 12.33 38.05
N HIS A 1031 -39.95 11.30 38.84
CA HIS A 1031 -39.28 11.06 40.12
C HIS A 1031 -37.78 10.78 39.97
N ILE A 1032 -37.36 10.11 38.88
CA ILE A 1032 -35.96 9.78 38.59
C ILE A 1032 -35.21 11.05 38.20
N ILE A 1033 -35.77 11.83 37.27
CA ILE A 1033 -35.20 13.11 36.82
C ILE A 1033 -35.01 14.04 38.02
N THR A 1034 -36.06 14.20 38.83
CA THR A 1034 -36.03 15.11 39.97
C THR A 1034 -35.05 14.64 41.05
N CYS A 1035 -34.92 13.32 41.26
CA CYS A 1035 -33.96 12.75 42.20
C CYS A 1035 -32.51 13.12 41.85
N PHE A 1036 -32.07 12.86 40.60
CA PHE A 1036 -30.69 13.13 40.20
C PHE A 1036 -30.38 14.63 40.11
N LEU A 1037 -31.34 15.46 39.67
CA LEU A 1037 -31.16 16.91 39.67
C LEU A 1037 -31.03 17.46 41.10
N GLN A 1038 -31.79 16.94 42.07
CA GLN A 1038 -31.66 17.31 43.49
C GLN A 1038 -30.36 16.82 44.13
N LEU A 1039 -29.69 15.82 43.54
CA LEU A 1039 -28.36 15.38 43.93
C LEU A 1039 -27.23 16.25 43.35
N ASN A 1040 -27.59 17.36 42.66
CA ASN A 1040 -26.72 18.26 41.91
C ASN A 1040 -26.04 17.62 40.69
N ILE A 1041 -26.62 16.58 40.09
CA ILE A 1041 -26.13 16.09 38.80
C ILE A 1041 -26.59 17.06 37.71
N PRO A 1042 -25.68 17.61 36.89
CA PRO A 1042 -26.03 18.56 35.84
C PRO A 1042 -27.01 17.94 34.83
N ILE A 1043 -27.99 18.73 34.39
CA ILE A 1043 -28.94 18.28 33.37
C ILE A 1043 -28.26 17.91 32.04
N GLU A 1044 -27.12 18.55 31.73
CA GLU A 1044 -26.29 18.21 30.57
C GLU A 1044 -25.76 16.78 30.66
N GLU A 1045 -25.27 16.37 31.83
CA GLU A 1045 -24.76 15.03 32.07
C GLU A 1045 -25.87 13.97 31.95
N LEU A 1046 -27.07 14.27 32.48
CA LEU A 1046 -28.24 13.40 32.31
C LEU A 1046 -28.64 13.26 30.83
N LEU A 1047 -28.68 14.37 30.08
CA LEU A 1047 -28.98 14.34 28.63
C LEU A 1047 -27.99 13.47 27.86
N ASP A 1048 -26.70 13.54 28.20
CA ASP A 1048 -25.67 12.70 27.58
C ASP A 1048 -25.86 11.21 27.91
N HIS A 1049 -26.30 10.89 29.12
CA HIS A 1049 -26.62 9.51 29.49
C HIS A 1049 -27.84 8.98 28.72
N TYR A 1050 -28.91 9.76 28.63
CA TYR A 1050 -30.08 9.38 27.82
C TYR A 1050 -29.75 9.26 26.32
N ASP A 1051 -28.95 10.16 25.76
CA ASP A 1051 -28.52 10.10 24.35
C ASP A 1051 -27.72 8.82 24.05
N ARG A 1052 -26.80 8.44 24.96
CA ARG A 1052 -26.05 7.19 24.86
C ARG A 1052 -26.98 5.97 24.95
N MET A 1053 -27.93 5.96 25.89
CA MET A 1053 -28.89 4.87 26.03
C MET A 1053 -29.82 4.73 24.80
N ILE A 1054 -30.25 5.84 24.19
CA ILE A 1054 -31.07 5.85 22.97
C ILE A 1054 -30.26 5.36 21.75
N GLY A 1055 -28.98 5.75 21.66
CA GLY A 1055 -28.09 5.34 20.57
C GLY A 1055 -27.66 3.86 20.63
N GLY A 1056 -27.63 3.26 21.82
CA GLY A 1056 -27.10 1.91 22.05
C GLY A 1056 -27.95 0.73 21.51
N ASN A 1057 -29.07 0.99 20.84
CA ASN A 1057 -29.97 0.03 20.16
C ASN A 1057 -30.16 -1.34 20.86
N ASN A 1058 -30.41 -1.33 22.17
CA ASN A 1058 -30.61 -2.55 22.96
C ASN A 1058 -32.10 -2.94 23.02
N ARG A 1059 -32.42 -4.22 22.70
CA ARG A 1059 -33.78 -4.78 22.80
C ARG A 1059 -34.34 -4.85 24.23
N THR A 1060 -33.57 -4.38 25.22
CA THR A 1060 -33.92 -4.37 26.65
C THR A 1060 -35.30 -3.75 26.89
N TRP A 1061 -35.58 -2.55 26.38
CA TRP A 1061 -36.85 -1.83 26.64
C TRP A 1061 -38.06 -2.50 26.01
N LEU A 1062 -37.87 -3.13 24.85
CA LEU A 1062 -38.89 -3.97 24.24
C LEU A 1062 -39.17 -5.21 25.11
N ASN A 1063 -38.13 -5.85 25.65
CA ASN A 1063 -38.27 -6.99 26.54
C ASN A 1063 -38.95 -6.62 27.87
N GLU A 1064 -38.76 -5.38 28.34
CA GLU A 1064 -39.41 -4.86 29.56
C GLU A 1064 -40.85 -4.34 29.33
N GLY A 1065 -41.31 -4.33 28.07
CA GLY A 1065 -42.72 -4.12 27.72
C GLY A 1065 -43.06 -2.72 27.18
N ASN A 1066 -42.10 -1.80 27.04
CA ASN A 1066 -42.30 -0.52 26.35
C ASN A 1066 -41.04 -0.11 25.56
N GLU A 1067 -41.10 -0.34 24.26
CA GLU A 1067 -40.01 -0.02 23.31
C GLU A 1067 -39.70 1.49 23.21
N PHE A 1068 -40.67 2.35 23.54
CA PHE A 1068 -40.55 3.80 23.43
C PHE A 1068 -40.24 4.50 24.77
N HIS A 1069 -40.06 3.73 25.85
CA HIS A 1069 -39.90 4.28 27.21
C HIS A 1069 -38.79 5.32 27.30
N LEU A 1070 -37.59 5.03 26.80
CA LEU A 1070 -36.49 6.00 26.84
C LEU A 1070 -36.75 7.28 26.04
N ILE A 1071 -37.52 7.19 24.95
CA ILE A 1071 -37.87 8.37 24.15
C ILE A 1071 -38.87 9.24 24.90
N GLU A 1072 -39.82 8.63 25.59
CA GLU A 1072 -40.75 9.32 26.49
C GLU A 1072 -40.01 9.93 27.69
N SER A 1073 -39.09 9.18 28.30
CA SER A 1073 -38.25 9.63 29.42
C SER A 1073 -37.37 10.83 29.06
N ALA A 1074 -36.73 10.79 27.88
CA ALA A 1074 -35.95 11.92 27.36
C ALA A 1074 -36.84 13.13 27.04
N ALA A 1075 -38.04 12.91 26.49
CA ALA A 1075 -39.00 13.99 26.25
C ALA A 1075 -39.43 14.69 27.55
N ASN A 1076 -39.65 13.92 28.62
CA ASN A 1076 -40.01 14.47 29.93
C ASN A 1076 -38.85 15.27 30.55
N LEU A 1077 -37.60 14.81 30.42
CA LEU A 1077 -36.41 15.55 30.86
C LEU A 1077 -36.24 16.89 30.13
N VAL A 1078 -36.42 16.89 28.81
CA VAL A 1078 -36.37 18.11 27.99
C VAL A 1078 -37.53 19.06 28.34
N ASN A 1079 -38.73 18.52 28.60
CA ASN A 1079 -39.87 19.31 29.02
C ASN A 1079 -39.69 19.92 30.42
N TYR A 1080 -39.04 19.19 31.34
CA TYR A 1080 -38.63 19.69 32.64
C TYR A 1080 -37.64 20.85 32.50
N PHE A 1081 -36.66 20.74 31.60
CA PHE A 1081 -35.73 21.84 31.30
C PHE A 1081 -36.46 23.07 30.76
N ILE A 1082 -37.34 22.91 29.77
CA ILE A 1082 -38.11 24.02 29.17
C ILE A 1082 -38.88 24.79 30.23
N THR A 1083 -39.55 24.07 31.14
CA THR A 1083 -40.38 24.64 32.22
C THR A 1083 -39.56 25.36 33.29
N ASN A 1084 -38.31 24.94 33.51
CA ASN A 1084 -37.40 25.50 34.52
C ASN A 1084 -36.24 26.33 33.93
N SER A 1085 -36.29 26.65 32.64
CA SER A 1085 -35.19 27.23 31.85
C SER A 1085 -34.77 28.64 32.29
N ASN A 1086 -35.62 29.34 33.03
CA ASN A 1086 -35.39 30.70 33.55
C ASN A 1086 -34.36 30.77 34.69
N ILE A 1087 -33.90 29.62 35.22
CA ILE A 1087 -33.04 29.55 36.41
C ILE A 1087 -31.54 29.46 36.05
N THR A 1088 -31.19 29.27 34.77
CA THR A 1088 -29.82 29.01 34.30
C THR A 1088 -29.18 30.19 33.56
N ASN A 1089 -27.85 30.34 33.68
CA ASN A 1089 -27.06 31.36 32.97
C ASN A 1089 -27.29 31.29 31.44
N ALA A 1090 -27.45 32.43 30.78
CA ALA A 1090 -27.75 32.53 29.35
C ALA A 1090 -26.79 31.74 28.43
N PHE A 1091 -25.50 31.66 28.77
CA PHE A 1091 -24.53 30.88 27.99
C PHE A 1091 -24.74 29.37 28.14
N ILE A 1092 -24.89 28.89 29.38
CA ILE A 1092 -25.15 27.48 29.71
C ILE A 1092 -26.50 27.05 29.13
N ARG A 1093 -27.50 27.95 29.18
CA ARG A 1093 -28.83 27.73 28.63
C ARG A 1093 -28.79 27.46 27.12
N ARG A 1094 -28.04 28.24 26.33
CA ARG A 1094 -27.90 27.99 24.88
C ARG A 1094 -27.25 26.64 24.57
N LYS A 1095 -26.23 26.26 25.34
CA LYS A 1095 -25.56 24.96 25.20
C LYS A 1095 -26.52 23.81 25.46
N ILE A 1096 -27.32 23.89 26.53
CA ILE A 1096 -28.32 22.87 26.86
C ILE A 1096 -29.47 22.84 25.83
N ILE A 1097 -29.94 24.00 25.34
CA ILE A 1097 -30.97 24.05 24.28
C ILE A 1097 -30.50 23.31 23.03
N THR A 1098 -29.26 23.54 22.59
CA THR A 1098 -28.67 22.86 21.43
C THR A 1098 -28.66 21.35 21.66
N ARG A 1099 -28.21 20.91 22.84
CA ARG A 1099 -28.18 19.49 23.18
C ARG A 1099 -29.58 18.86 23.24
N CYS A 1100 -30.57 19.56 23.78
CA CYS A 1100 -31.96 19.15 23.77
C CYS A 1100 -32.51 19.00 22.34
N GLN A 1101 -32.18 19.92 21.43
CA GLN A 1101 -32.59 19.84 20.02
C GLN A 1101 -32.01 18.60 19.33
N ASP A 1102 -30.74 18.27 19.60
CA ASP A 1102 -30.08 17.07 19.06
C ASP A 1102 -30.78 15.79 19.54
N VAL A 1103 -31.01 15.67 20.86
CA VAL A 1103 -31.65 14.50 21.46
C VAL A 1103 -33.08 14.32 20.92
N ILE A 1104 -33.86 15.41 20.83
CA ILE A 1104 -35.23 15.36 20.29
C ILE A 1104 -35.24 14.98 18.81
N SER A 1105 -34.29 15.51 18.01
CA SER A 1105 -34.17 15.17 16.58
C SER A 1105 -33.81 13.70 16.37
N LYS A 1106 -32.92 13.17 17.22
CA LYS A 1106 -32.57 11.75 17.23
C LYS A 1106 -33.76 10.87 17.63
N CYS A 1107 -34.50 11.25 18.68
CA CYS A 1107 -35.73 10.59 19.09
C CYS A 1107 -36.78 10.53 17.97
N LEU A 1108 -37.01 11.65 17.26
CA LEU A 1108 -37.93 11.72 16.12
C LEU A 1108 -37.50 10.79 14.98
N THR A 1109 -36.20 10.78 14.65
CA THR A 1109 -35.64 9.90 13.62
C THR A 1109 -35.88 8.42 13.97
N THR A 1110 -35.61 8.04 15.23
CA THR A 1110 -35.87 6.68 15.72
C THR A 1110 -37.36 6.33 15.69
N LEU A 1111 -38.26 7.27 16.03
CA LEU A 1111 -39.71 7.05 15.99
C LEU A 1111 -40.28 6.93 14.57
N PHE A 1112 -39.81 7.72 13.60
CA PHE A 1112 -40.26 7.61 12.20
C PHE A 1112 -39.95 6.25 11.59
N SER A 1113 -38.95 5.55 12.12
CA SER A 1113 -38.61 4.20 11.68
C SER A 1113 -39.52 3.09 12.24
N LYS A 1114 -40.46 3.40 13.16
CA LYS A 1114 -41.27 2.40 13.87
C LYS A 1114 -42.79 2.63 13.74
N PRO A 1115 -43.60 1.58 13.48
CA PRO A 1115 -45.06 1.67 13.49
C PRO A 1115 -45.56 1.80 14.95
N ASN A 1116 -46.57 2.66 15.19
CA ASN A 1116 -47.23 2.94 16.49
C ASN A 1116 -46.66 4.08 17.37
N GLY A 1117 -45.83 4.98 16.83
CA GLY A 1117 -45.28 6.15 17.56
C GLY A 1117 -46.05 7.47 17.44
N GLY A 1118 -47.25 7.50 16.84
CA GLY A 1118 -47.93 8.72 16.37
C GLY A 1118 -48.18 9.79 17.44
N ASP A 1119 -48.64 9.39 18.63
CA ASP A 1119 -48.91 10.31 19.74
C ASP A 1119 -47.61 10.94 20.29
N LEU A 1120 -46.54 10.14 20.36
CA LEU A 1120 -45.23 10.58 20.85
C LEU A 1120 -44.52 11.50 19.84
N ILE A 1121 -44.68 11.26 18.54
CA ILE A 1121 -44.21 12.17 17.48
C ILE A 1121 -44.88 13.54 17.62
N THR A 1122 -46.17 13.57 17.93
CA THR A 1122 -46.91 14.83 18.14
C THR A 1122 -46.40 15.58 19.38
N LYS A 1123 -46.17 14.87 20.49
CA LYS A 1123 -45.57 15.43 21.72
C LYS A 1123 -44.16 15.99 21.48
N LEU A 1124 -43.29 15.25 20.78
CA LEU A 1124 -41.92 15.68 20.47
C LEU A 1124 -41.87 16.86 19.50
N ARG A 1125 -42.76 16.92 18.49
CA ARG A 1125 -42.85 18.08 17.60
C ARG A 1125 -43.31 19.35 18.32
N SER A 1126 -44.21 19.21 19.29
CA SER A 1126 -44.60 20.33 20.17
C SER A 1126 -43.39 20.84 20.97
N ILE A 1127 -42.64 19.94 21.61
CA ILE A 1127 -41.41 20.25 22.36
C ILE A 1127 -40.36 20.92 21.44
N GLN A 1128 -40.15 20.37 20.23
CA GLN A 1128 -39.23 20.91 19.24
C GLN A 1128 -39.63 22.33 18.80
N SER A 1129 -40.93 22.60 18.62
CA SER A 1129 -41.40 23.95 18.30
C SER A 1129 -41.17 24.94 19.44
N VAL A 1130 -41.20 24.51 20.70
CA VAL A 1130 -40.89 25.38 21.85
C VAL A 1130 -39.38 25.61 21.95
N LEU A 1131 -38.55 24.57 21.77
CA LEU A 1131 -37.09 24.70 21.76
C LEU A 1131 -36.56 25.59 20.63
N ASN A 1132 -37.24 25.65 19.48
CA ASN A 1132 -36.87 26.54 18.39
C ASN A 1132 -37.24 28.01 18.66
N ARG A 1133 -38.12 28.28 19.64
CA ARG A 1133 -38.54 29.63 20.05
C ARG A 1133 -37.74 30.17 21.24
N LEU A 1134 -37.09 29.30 22.02
CA LEU A 1134 -36.21 29.60 23.15
C LEU A 1134 -34.77 29.85 22.68
#